data_AF-A0A1Q8L8I9-F1
#
_entry.id   AF-A0A1Q8L8I9-F1
#
_cell.length_a   1.000
_cell.length_b   1.000
_cell.length_c   1.000
_cell.angle_alpha   90.00
_cell.angle_beta   90.00
_cell.angle_gamma   90.00
#
_symmetry.space_group_name_H-M   'P 1'
#
loop_
_entity.id
_entity.type
_entity.pdbx_description
1 polymer ?
#
loop_
_entity_poly.entity_id
_entity_poly.type
_entity_poly.pdbx_seq_one_letter_code
_entity_poly.pdbx_strand_id
1 'polypeptide(L)'
;MLKVVNGYSPEYLLKEVATGRENYYTGAVTDGEPPGRWWGAGAKRLGLTGLVDAQDMRALYERFLDPRHAGFRDPSQWDSVPTLGHTGRKYLSEDDLYAAALEREPDAAAERRAELRTEAGKAARHNVAFLDATFSVQKSVTLLHTAFEAREVAARQAGDEATAAAWGEFRQAVEDAIWAGNNAALAYLQDKAGYSRVGHHGGAAGRWVDAHAFTVASFLQHDSRDRDPQLHIHNTILNRVECPDGTWRTLDSRAVHRWRPGAAAVGERTCEERLTATIGVLLAMRPDGKAREVIGVPAQAMSLLSSRRHALTAKAADLVEAFEARYGRAPNGYEHERLTQQATLLTRSGKSHDGESRDDLLSRVEVRLRADIEGGLAGIADSALAARREGVEPMTFDPRAVIELALAEVGNRKTHWTTADLTRAVNAALPDYLGVSDGAEIAALLDQLTDAALDHALTMDTAKPAAELLPDDLLLANGQSAYQAPGGALYATPEQVHTERFLLAATAARDGAALPVRAARRFLDRLGEEGIELGVDQAAAVRGILTSGARIETLVGPAGTGKSFVVGALARAWTDPTLHDRADGGGSGPVGRVFGLATSQMATEVLSGEGLDARNVAAWLATQDRLHTGRTRDEDEAWRLGEGTCWWSTSPR
;
A
#
# COMPACT_ATOMS: atom_id res chain seq x y z
N MET A 1 10.45 0.42 1.00
CA MET A 1 9.13 0.10 0.41
C MET A 1 9.29 -1.00 -0.61
N LEU A 2 8.49 -2.08 -0.53
CA LEU A 2 8.45 -3.14 -1.54
C LEU A 2 7.15 -3.09 -2.36
N LYS A 3 7.26 -3.05 -3.68
CA LYS A 3 6.13 -3.12 -4.61
C LYS A 3 6.23 -4.40 -5.44
N VAL A 4 5.12 -5.10 -5.65
CA VAL A 4 5.07 -6.28 -6.51
C VAL A 4 4.11 -6.03 -7.66
N VAL A 5 4.57 -6.21 -8.90
CA VAL A 5 3.75 -6.10 -10.12
C VAL A 5 3.95 -7.29 -11.04
N ASN A 6 2.91 -7.68 -11.77
CA ASN A 6 3.01 -8.73 -12.78
C ASN A 6 3.73 -8.19 -14.02
N GLY A 7 4.75 -8.92 -14.48
CA GLY A 7 5.46 -8.69 -15.73
C GLY A 7 5.02 -9.66 -16.81
N TYR A 8 4.80 -9.14 -18.01
CA TYR A 8 4.32 -9.91 -19.17
C TYR A 8 5.35 -10.08 -20.27
N SER A 9 6.33 -9.18 -20.32
CA SER A 9 7.43 -9.22 -21.26
C SER A 9 8.65 -8.57 -20.61
N PRO A 10 9.84 -9.18 -20.71
CA PRO A 10 11.07 -8.53 -20.31
C PRO A 10 11.43 -7.41 -21.28
N GLU A 11 10.70 -7.22 -22.39
CA GLU A 11 10.91 -6.08 -23.27
C GLU A 11 10.86 -4.75 -22.53
N TYR A 12 10.00 -4.47 -21.53
CA TYR A 12 10.12 -3.20 -20.78
C TYR A 12 11.43 -3.12 -19.96
N LEU A 13 11.97 -4.27 -19.58
CA LEU A 13 13.32 -4.44 -19.04
C LEU A 13 14.39 -4.51 -20.16
N LEU A 14 14.05 -4.27 -21.44
CA LEU A 14 15.00 -4.38 -22.58
C LEU A 14 14.82 -3.31 -23.68
N LYS A 15 13.69 -2.56 -23.76
CA LYS A 15 13.19 -1.77 -24.90
C LYS A 15 13.50 -0.27 -24.88
N GLU A 16 14.35 0.23 -23.99
CA GLU A 16 14.95 1.57 -24.21
C GLU A 16 16.11 1.52 -25.21
N VAL A 17 15.90 0.83 -26.33
CA VAL A 17 16.90 0.56 -27.37
C VAL A 17 16.22 0.61 -28.73
N ALA A 18 15.96 1.81 -29.25
CA ALA A 18 15.57 1.97 -30.66
C ALA A 18 15.89 3.36 -31.24
N THR A 19 17.07 3.91 -30.95
CA THR A 19 17.86 4.77 -31.86
C THR A 19 19.23 4.97 -31.22
N GLY A 20 20.23 4.20 -31.67
CA GLY A 20 21.61 4.26 -31.18
C GLY A 20 21.99 3.05 -30.34
N ARG A 21 22.92 2.26 -30.88
CA ARG A 21 23.71 1.16 -30.31
C ARG A 21 23.58 0.86 -28.81
N GLU A 22 23.15 -0.39 -28.54
CA GLU A 22 23.47 -1.27 -27.40
C GLU A 22 22.99 -0.92 -25.97
N ASN A 23 21.93 -1.68 -25.57
CA ASN A 23 21.69 -2.26 -24.24
C ASN A 23 21.34 -1.34 -23.03
N TYR A 24 20.10 -1.38 -22.52
CA TYR A 24 19.74 -0.67 -21.27
C TYR A 24 20.12 -1.41 -19.95
N TYR A 25 20.47 -2.71 -19.97
CA TYR A 25 20.94 -3.42 -18.75
C TYR A 25 22.30 -4.11 -18.88
N THR A 26 22.83 -4.20 -20.10
CA THR A 26 24.23 -4.57 -20.40
C THR A 26 25.03 -3.43 -21.02
N GLY A 27 24.40 -2.29 -21.32
CA GLY A 27 25.01 -1.06 -21.88
C GLY A 27 24.62 0.21 -21.12
N ALA A 28 23.80 0.14 -20.05
CA ALA A 28 23.72 1.24 -19.10
C ALA A 28 24.99 1.36 -18.23
N VAL A 29 25.93 0.42 -18.37
CA VAL A 29 27.34 0.63 -17.98
C VAL A 29 27.92 1.86 -18.68
N THR A 30 27.47 2.16 -19.90
CA THR A 30 27.86 3.35 -20.68
C THR A 30 27.15 4.64 -20.21
N ASP A 31 26.01 4.53 -19.50
CA ASP A 31 25.20 5.65 -18.98
C ASP A 31 25.27 5.81 -17.44
N GLY A 32 26.07 4.98 -16.75
CA GLY A 32 26.34 5.09 -15.31
C GLY A 32 25.49 4.22 -14.35
N GLU A 33 24.70 3.27 -14.87
CA GLU A 33 23.96 2.29 -14.05
C GLU A 33 24.70 0.95 -13.92
N PRO A 34 24.64 0.27 -12.76
CA PRO A 34 25.36 -0.99 -12.54
C PRO A 34 24.68 -2.18 -13.24
N PRO A 35 25.45 -3.20 -13.66
CA PRO A 35 24.90 -4.39 -14.28
C PRO A 35 24.02 -5.19 -13.31
N GLY A 36 22.99 -5.84 -13.85
CA GLY A 36 22.12 -6.73 -13.08
C GLY A 36 22.84 -7.92 -12.48
N ARG A 37 22.31 -8.48 -11.38
CA ARG A 37 22.88 -9.64 -10.66
C ARG A 37 21.86 -10.76 -10.53
N TRP A 38 22.28 -12.00 -10.77
CA TRP A 38 21.46 -13.18 -10.49
C TRP A 38 21.39 -13.45 -8.99
N TRP A 39 20.19 -13.76 -8.50
CA TRP A 39 19.93 -14.07 -7.10
C TRP A 39 18.98 -15.27 -6.95
N GLY A 40 19.11 -15.97 -5.82
CA GLY A 40 18.18 -17.01 -5.38
C GLY A 40 18.68 -18.44 -5.59
N ALA A 41 18.09 -19.37 -4.84
CA ALA A 41 18.48 -20.78 -4.91
C ALA A 41 18.13 -21.41 -6.26
N GLY A 42 17.05 -20.97 -6.90
CA GLY A 42 16.65 -21.39 -8.24
C GLY A 42 17.66 -20.96 -9.31
N ALA A 43 18.15 -19.72 -9.25
CA ALA A 43 19.18 -19.23 -10.17
C ALA A 43 20.46 -20.08 -10.09
N LYS A 44 20.93 -20.36 -8.86
CA LYS A 44 22.09 -21.24 -8.63
C LYS A 44 21.88 -22.65 -9.19
N ARG A 45 20.71 -23.25 -9.00
CA ARG A 45 20.37 -24.58 -9.55
C ARG A 45 20.38 -24.61 -11.08
N LEU A 46 20.05 -23.48 -11.71
CA LEU A 46 20.09 -23.32 -13.17
C LEU A 46 21.49 -22.94 -13.69
N GLY A 47 22.49 -22.79 -12.82
CA GLY A 47 23.82 -22.33 -13.22
C GLY A 47 23.91 -20.83 -13.54
N LEU A 48 22.90 -20.06 -13.14
CA LEU A 48 22.84 -18.61 -13.32
C LEU A 48 23.46 -17.93 -12.08
N THR A 49 24.67 -17.41 -12.24
CA THR A 49 25.43 -16.73 -11.18
C THR A 49 26.16 -15.51 -11.71
N GLY A 50 26.40 -14.52 -10.86
CA GLY A 50 27.12 -13.30 -11.24
C GLY A 50 26.22 -12.31 -11.96
N LEU A 51 26.74 -11.70 -13.03
CA LEU A 51 26.04 -10.66 -13.77
C LEU A 51 24.97 -11.23 -14.72
N VAL A 52 23.91 -10.47 -14.93
CA VAL A 52 22.80 -10.82 -15.82
C VAL A 52 23.16 -10.43 -17.26
N ASP A 53 23.07 -11.40 -18.17
CA ASP A 53 23.19 -11.17 -19.60
C ASP A 53 21.81 -10.93 -20.24
N ALA A 54 21.73 -10.00 -21.19
CA ALA A 54 20.47 -9.64 -21.85
C ALA A 54 19.87 -10.78 -22.68
N GLN A 55 20.70 -11.64 -23.27
CA GLN A 55 20.26 -12.82 -24.01
C GLN A 55 19.73 -13.89 -23.05
N ASP A 56 20.42 -14.11 -21.93
CA ASP A 56 19.97 -15.04 -20.89
C ASP A 56 18.57 -14.62 -20.37
N MET A 57 18.34 -13.31 -20.20
CA MET A 57 17.02 -12.76 -19.84
C MET A 57 15.94 -13.07 -20.90
N ARG A 58 16.21 -12.85 -22.18
CA ARG A 58 15.24 -13.15 -23.26
C ARG A 58 14.91 -14.64 -23.30
N ALA A 59 15.93 -15.49 -23.30
CA ALA A 59 15.77 -16.95 -23.33
C ALA A 59 14.92 -17.45 -22.14
N LEU A 60 15.20 -16.95 -20.94
CA LEU A 60 14.54 -17.41 -19.72
C LEU A 60 13.15 -16.80 -19.50
N TYR A 61 12.97 -15.49 -19.69
CA TYR A 61 11.72 -14.81 -19.33
C TYR A 61 10.71 -14.72 -20.46
N GLU A 62 11.11 -14.78 -21.73
CA GLU A 62 10.17 -14.80 -22.87
C GLU A 62 9.78 -16.23 -23.22
N ARG A 63 10.76 -17.14 -23.20
CA ARG A 63 10.62 -18.49 -23.73
C ARG A 63 10.67 -19.59 -22.66
N PHE A 64 11.02 -19.25 -21.42
CA PHE A 64 11.20 -20.22 -20.32
C PHE A 64 12.20 -21.34 -20.66
N LEU A 65 13.23 -21.06 -21.46
CA LEU A 65 14.22 -22.07 -21.84
C LEU A 65 15.06 -22.50 -20.63
N ASP A 66 15.39 -23.79 -20.55
CA ASP A 66 16.25 -24.34 -19.50
C ASP A 66 17.72 -23.90 -19.70
N PRO A 67 18.29 -23.07 -18.80
CA PRO A 67 19.67 -22.59 -18.90
C PRO A 67 20.74 -23.67 -18.82
N ARG A 68 20.40 -24.86 -18.35
CA ARG A 68 21.33 -25.99 -18.25
C ARG A 68 21.58 -26.68 -19.59
N HIS A 69 20.75 -26.40 -20.60
CA HIS A 69 20.88 -26.99 -21.92
C HIS A 69 21.94 -26.27 -22.77
N ALA A 70 22.75 -27.01 -23.54
CA ALA A 70 23.85 -26.46 -24.33
C ALA A 70 23.40 -25.37 -25.34
N GLY A 71 22.22 -25.54 -25.93
CA GLY A 71 21.64 -24.58 -26.88
C GLY A 71 21.01 -23.31 -26.25
N PHE A 72 21.03 -23.15 -24.93
CA PHE A 72 20.41 -21.99 -24.27
C PHE A 72 21.01 -20.65 -24.71
N ARG A 73 22.33 -20.61 -24.93
CA ARG A 73 23.05 -19.41 -25.34
C ARG A 73 23.15 -19.23 -26.86
N ASP A 74 22.47 -20.06 -27.63
CA ASP A 74 22.43 -19.95 -29.09
C ASP A 74 20.98 -19.72 -29.55
N PRO A 75 20.60 -18.49 -29.91
CA PRO A 75 19.25 -18.19 -30.40
C PRO A 75 18.79 -19.05 -31.59
N SER A 76 19.73 -19.55 -32.40
CA SER A 76 19.38 -20.43 -33.53
C SER A 76 18.95 -21.83 -33.09
N GLN A 77 19.26 -22.24 -31.85
CA GLN A 77 18.93 -23.54 -31.28
C GLN A 77 17.74 -23.51 -30.33
N TRP A 78 17.20 -22.33 -30.00
CA TRP A 78 16.16 -22.16 -28.99
C TRP A 78 14.90 -23.01 -29.20
N ASP A 79 14.54 -23.35 -30.43
CA ASP A 79 13.38 -24.19 -30.73
C ASP A 79 13.58 -25.66 -30.30
N SER A 80 14.83 -26.08 -30.10
CA SER A 80 15.20 -27.41 -29.60
C SER A 80 15.47 -27.46 -28.09
N VAL A 81 15.52 -26.30 -27.43
CA VAL A 81 15.83 -26.20 -26.00
C VAL A 81 14.55 -26.53 -25.19
N PRO A 82 14.61 -27.45 -24.21
CA PRO A 82 13.46 -27.74 -23.35
C PRO A 82 13.08 -26.53 -22.50
N THR A 83 11.80 -26.43 -22.15
CA THR A 83 11.29 -25.33 -21.31
C THR A 83 11.14 -25.74 -19.85
N LEU A 84 11.27 -24.77 -18.95
CA LEU A 84 10.95 -24.87 -17.53
C LEU A 84 9.43 -24.93 -17.35
N GLY A 85 8.88 -26.12 -17.58
CA GLY A 85 7.45 -26.39 -17.49
C GLY A 85 6.65 -25.83 -18.68
N HIS A 86 5.34 -25.73 -18.50
CA HIS A 86 4.42 -25.25 -19.54
C HIS A 86 4.63 -23.76 -19.85
N THR A 87 4.59 -23.33 -21.10
CA THR A 87 4.87 -21.93 -21.51
C THR A 87 3.68 -20.97 -21.37
N GLY A 88 2.49 -21.50 -21.09
CA GLY A 88 1.26 -20.73 -20.88
C GLY A 88 0.25 -20.93 -22.01
N ARG A 89 -0.91 -20.28 -21.91
CA ARG A 89 -1.95 -20.41 -22.95
C ARG A 89 -1.65 -19.46 -24.10
N LYS A 90 -2.01 -19.85 -25.32
CA LYS A 90 -2.00 -18.93 -26.47
C LYS A 90 -3.22 -18.02 -26.36
N TYR A 91 -3.00 -16.74 -26.03
CA TYR A 91 -4.03 -15.71 -26.05
C TYR A 91 -4.00 -14.96 -27.38
N LEU A 92 -5.14 -14.40 -27.78
CA LEU A 92 -5.20 -13.46 -28.91
C LEU A 92 -4.45 -12.19 -28.55
N SER A 93 -3.67 -11.66 -29.50
CA SER A 93 -2.97 -10.39 -29.33
C SER A 93 -3.93 -9.20 -29.36
N GLU A 94 -3.45 -8.02 -28.94
CA GLU A 94 -4.21 -6.76 -29.11
C GLU A 94 -4.57 -6.55 -30.59
N ASP A 95 -3.65 -6.85 -31.52
CA ASP A 95 -3.89 -6.73 -32.95
C ASP A 95 -4.97 -7.70 -33.44
N ASP A 96 -4.95 -8.95 -32.97
CA ASP A 96 -5.97 -9.94 -33.34
C ASP A 96 -7.36 -9.53 -32.82
N LEU A 97 -7.42 -9.06 -31.56
CA LEU A 97 -8.66 -8.61 -30.95
C LEU A 97 -9.19 -7.34 -31.62
N TYR A 98 -8.30 -6.43 -32.00
CA TYR A 98 -8.62 -5.22 -32.73
C TYR A 98 -9.11 -5.53 -34.15
N ALA A 99 -8.43 -6.44 -34.86
CA ALA A 99 -8.86 -6.90 -36.18
C ALA A 99 -10.25 -7.55 -36.11
N ALA A 100 -10.50 -8.42 -35.13
CA ALA A 100 -11.80 -9.04 -34.90
C ALA A 100 -12.89 -8.02 -34.46
N ALA A 101 -12.50 -6.89 -33.86
CA ALA A 101 -13.42 -5.81 -33.56
C ALA A 101 -13.75 -4.97 -34.79
N LEU A 102 -12.76 -4.66 -35.62
CA LEU A 102 -12.94 -3.98 -36.90
C LEU A 102 -13.77 -4.81 -37.89
N GLU A 103 -13.64 -6.14 -37.88
CA GLU A 103 -14.46 -7.01 -38.73
C GLU A 103 -15.95 -6.95 -38.35
N ARG A 104 -16.26 -6.73 -37.06
CA ARG A 104 -17.63 -6.53 -36.57
C ARG A 104 -18.17 -5.12 -36.84
N GLU A 105 -17.30 -4.13 -36.97
CA GLU A 105 -17.63 -2.72 -37.23
C GLU A 105 -16.78 -2.15 -38.40
N PRO A 106 -16.94 -2.64 -39.64
CA PRO A 106 -16.03 -2.32 -40.75
C PRO A 106 -16.06 -0.83 -41.15
N ASP A 107 -17.21 -0.18 -41.01
CA ASP A 107 -17.43 1.24 -41.32
C ASP A 107 -17.18 2.18 -40.12
N ALA A 108 -16.52 1.68 -39.06
CA ALA A 108 -16.21 2.50 -37.88
C ALA A 108 -15.40 3.76 -38.26
N ALA A 109 -15.89 4.92 -37.82
CA ALA A 109 -15.19 6.19 -37.94
C ALA A 109 -13.88 6.20 -37.14
N ALA A 110 -12.97 7.13 -37.45
CA ALA A 110 -11.63 7.19 -36.83
C ALA A 110 -11.66 7.20 -35.28
N GLU A 111 -12.61 7.93 -34.69
CA GLU A 111 -12.79 7.99 -33.24
C GLU A 111 -13.21 6.61 -32.67
N ARG A 112 -14.19 5.95 -33.29
CA ARG A 112 -14.62 4.60 -32.89
C ARG A 112 -13.51 3.57 -33.08
N ARG A 113 -12.69 3.68 -34.12
CA ARG A 113 -11.51 2.82 -34.31
C ARG A 113 -10.48 2.99 -33.18
N ALA A 114 -10.26 4.22 -32.71
CA ALA A 114 -9.38 4.47 -31.56
C ALA A 114 -9.95 3.88 -30.25
N GLU A 115 -11.28 3.94 -30.07
CA GLU A 115 -11.96 3.28 -28.95
C GLU A 115 -11.82 1.75 -29.03
N LEU A 116 -12.11 1.14 -30.19
CA LEU A 116 -11.98 -0.30 -30.41
C LEU A 116 -10.55 -0.77 -30.16
N ARG A 117 -9.55 0.03 -30.53
CA ARG A 117 -8.14 -0.26 -30.22
C ARG A 117 -7.89 -0.25 -28.72
N THR A 118 -8.43 0.74 -28.02
CA THR A 118 -8.33 0.84 -26.55
C THR A 118 -9.06 -0.31 -25.85
N GLU A 119 -10.23 -0.71 -26.34
CA GLU A 119 -10.99 -1.87 -25.85
C GLU A 119 -10.23 -3.17 -26.09
N ALA A 120 -9.64 -3.36 -27.27
CA ALA A 120 -8.81 -4.52 -27.61
C ALA A 120 -7.57 -4.62 -26.71
N GLY A 121 -6.88 -3.51 -26.47
CA GLY A 121 -5.74 -3.47 -25.55
C GLY A 121 -6.13 -3.84 -24.11
N LYS A 122 -7.32 -3.43 -23.65
CA LYS A 122 -7.86 -3.83 -22.33
C LYS A 122 -8.29 -5.30 -22.26
N ALA A 123 -8.76 -5.85 -23.38
CA ALA A 123 -9.22 -7.23 -23.47
C ALA A 123 -8.08 -8.24 -23.68
N ALA A 124 -6.94 -7.79 -24.21
CA ALA A 124 -5.76 -8.61 -24.42
C ALA A 124 -5.29 -9.24 -23.11
N ARG A 125 -5.11 -10.56 -23.14
CA ARG A 125 -4.62 -11.35 -22.00
C ARG A 125 -3.18 -11.76 -22.28
N HIS A 126 -2.35 -11.66 -21.27
CA HIS A 126 -0.95 -12.07 -21.36
C HIS A 126 -0.62 -13.09 -20.27
N ASN A 127 0.23 -14.06 -20.59
CA ASN A 127 0.80 -14.93 -19.56
C ASN A 127 1.75 -14.09 -18.69
N VAL A 128 1.65 -14.23 -17.37
CA VAL A 128 2.59 -13.60 -16.46
C VAL A 128 3.93 -14.33 -16.58
N ALA A 129 4.96 -13.63 -17.05
CA ALA A 129 6.31 -14.16 -17.23
C ALA A 129 7.11 -14.10 -15.92
N PHE A 130 6.91 -13.03 -15.16
CA PHE A 130 7.61 -12.79 -13.89
C PHE A 130 6.78 -11.91 -12.97
N LEU A 131 7.22 -11.84 -11.72
CA LEU A 131 6.79 -10.84 -10.75
C LEU A 131 7.95 -9.88 -10.54
N ASP A 132 7.76 -8.59 -10.74
CA ASP A 132 8.77 -7.58 -10.41
C ASP A 132 8.51 -7.08 -8.98
N ALA A 133 9.38 -7.48 -8.07
CA ALA A 133 9.37 -7.10 -6.66
C ALA A 133 10.34 -5.93 -6.43
N THR A 134 9.95 -4.71 -6.80
CA THR A 134 10.78 -3.52 -6.69
C THR A 134 10.98 -3.09 -5.23
N PHE A 135 12.22 -3.11 -4.75
CA PHE A 135 12.63 -2.63 -3.43
C PHE A 135 13.14 -1.19 -3.55
N SER A 136 12.36 -0.22 -3.06
CA SER A 136 12.75 1.20 -3.04
C SER A 136 13.12 1.63 -1.63
N VAL A 137 14.24 2.32 -1.46
CA VAL A 137 14.62 2.85 -0.14
C VAL A 137 13.94 4.19 0.15
N GLN A 138 14.05 4.60 1.41
CA GLN A 138 13.56 5.86 1.93
C GLN A 138 14.24 7.02 1.19
N LYS A 139 13.53 8.15 1.10
CA LYS A 139 14.02 9.28 0.31
C LYS A 139 15.28 9.89 0.93
N SER A 140 15.39 9.88 2.25
CA SER A 140 16.61 10.32 2.95
C SER A 140 17.83 9.45 2.59
N VAL A 141 17.68 8.14 2.46
CA VAL A 141 18.76 7.22 2.05
C VAL A 141 19.20 7.50 0.61
N THR A 142 18.25 7.75 -0.29
CA THR A 142 18.56 8.19 -1.67
C THR A 142 19.35 9.50 -1.64
N LEU A 143 18.90 10.49 -0.88
CA LEU A 143 19.58 11.79 -0.78
C LEU A 143 20.97 11.67 -0.17
N LEU A 144 21.15 10.82 0.84
CA LEU A 144 22.44 10.55 1.46
C LEU A 144 23.45 10.00 0.44
N HIS A 145 23.04 9.01 -0.34
CA HIS A 145 23.85 8.46 -1.43
C HIS A 145 24.18 9.51 -2.49
N THR A 146 23.19 10.25 -3.00
CA THR A 146 23.41 11.30 -4.01
C THR A 146 24.32 12.40 -3.48
N ALA A 147 24.24 12.73 -2.20
CA ALA A 147 25.12 13.71 -1.55
C ALA A 147 26.57 13.21 -1.46
N PHE A 148 26.78 11.95 -1.08
CA PHE A 148 28.12 11.34 -1.08
C PHE A 148 28.71 11.24 -2.49
N GLU A 149 27.89 10.87 -3.48
CA GLU A 149 28.31 10.86 -4.87
C GLU A 149 28.73 12.25 -5.37
N ALA A 150 27.96 13.29 -5.07
CA ALA A 150 28.31 14.66 -5.43
C ALA A 150 29.66 15.09 -4.82
N ARG A 151 29.95 14.67 -3.59
CA ARG A 151 31.24 14.93 -2.93
C ARG A 151 32.40 14.16 -3.55
N GLU A 152 32.18 12.90 -3.91
CA GLU A 152 33.14 12.08 -4.66
C GLU A 152 33.50 12.73 -5.99
N VAL A 153 32.48 13.09 -6.79
CA VAL A 153 32.66 13.72 -8.11
C VAL A 153 33.36 15.06 -8.00
N ALA A 154 32.95 15.91 -7.04
CA ALA A 154 33.59 17.20 -6.82
C ALA A 154 35.07 17.08 -6.42
N ALA A 155 35.41 16.12 -5.55
CA ALA A 155 36.79 15.86 -5.16
C ALA A 155 37.65 15.36 -6.33
N ARG A 156 37.10 14.46 -7.16
CA ARG A 156 37.77 13.96 -8.37
C ARG A 156 38.01 15.08 -9.38
N GLN A 157 37.01 15.95 -9.60
CA GLN A 157 37.15 17.11 -10.48
C GLN A 157 38.20 18.12 -9.96
N ALA A 158 38.40 18.20 -8.65
CA ALA A 158 39.45 19.00 -8.03
C ALA A 158 40.85 18.33 -8.04
N GLY A 159 40.95 17.08 -8.53
CA GLY A 159 42.20 16.31 -8.53
C GLY A 159 42.61 15.74 -7.17
N ASP A 160 41.69 15.72 -6.20
CA ASP A 160 41.91 15.14 -4.87
C ASP A 160 41.38 13.70 -4.81
N GLU A 161 42.18 12.78 -5.34
CA GLU A 161 41.85 11.36 -5.41
C GLU A 161 41.67 10.70 -4.03
N ALA A 162 42.38 11.18 -3.00
CA ALA A 162 42.27 10.64 -1.66
C ALA A 162 40.90 10.97 -1.03
N THR A 163 40.47 12.23 -1.16
CA THR A 163 39.14 12.64 -0.70
C THR A 163 38.04 11.99 -1.55
N ALA A 164 38.23 11.87 -2.87
CA ALA A 164 37.29 11.18 -3.74
C ALA A 164 37.10 9.71 -3.33
N ALA A 165 38.19 9.00 -3.05
CA ALA A 165 38.14 7.62 -2.57
C ALA A 165 37.36 7.49 -1.25
N ALA A 166 37.61 8.39 -0.28
CA ALA A 166 36.90 8.39 1.00
C ALA A 166 35.38 8.61 0.86
N TRP A 167 34.95 9.52 -0.02
CA TRP A 167 33.52 9.70 -0.32
C TRP A 167 32.92 8.51 -1.08
N GLY A 168 33.70 7.90 -1.98
CA GLY A 168 33.32 6.68 -2.68
C GLY A 168 33.07 5.51 -1.73
N GLU A 169 33.84 5.38 -0.65
CA GLU A 169 33.61 4.38 0.40
C GLU A 169 32.26 4.60 1.11
N PHE A 170 31.92 5.86 1.46
CA PHE A 170 30.61 6.16 2.03
C PHE A 170 29.46 5.87 1.07
N ARG A 171 29.59 6.26 -0.20
CA ARG A 171 28.59 5.96 -1.23
C ARG A 171 28.41 4.45 -1.39
N GLN A 172 29.49 3.68 -1.50
CA GLN A 172 29.46 2.23 -1.63
C GLN A 172 28.82 1.56 -0.41
N ALA A 173 29.12 2.04 0.80
CA ALA A 173 28.51 1.51 2.02
C ALA A 173 26.98 1.68 2.05
N VAL A 174 26.45 2.77 1.46
CA VAL A 174 25.00 2.95 1.28
C VAL A 174 24.45 1.93 0.29
N GLU A 175 25.09 1.75 -0.87
CA GLU A 175 24.66 0.73 -1.85
C GLU A 175 24.70 -0.70 -1.29
N ASP A 176 25.73 -1.03 -0.50
CA ASP A 176 25.86 -2.33 0.14
C ASP A 176 24.76 -2.57 1.17
N ALA A 177 24.37 -1.54 1.93
CA ALA A 177 23.22 -1.61 2.84
C ALA A 177 21.90 -1.82 2.09
N ILE A 178 21.72 -1.15 0.94
CA ILE A 178 20.55 -1.33 0.07
C ILE A 178 20.50 -2.77 -0.46
N TRP A 179 21.62 -3.31 -0.94
CA TRP A 179 21.71 -4.69 -1.39
C TRP A 179 21.45 -5.70 -0.27
N ALA A 180 21.92 -5.44 0.95
CA ALA A 180 21.64 -6.28 2.11
C ALA A 180 20.14 -6.31 2.41
N GLY A 181 19.49 -5.14 2.45
CA GLY A 181 18.04 -5.04 2.63
C GLY A 181 17.24 -5.75 1.54
N ASN A 182 17.63 -5.55 0.28
CA ASN A 182 17.02 -6.24 -0.86
C ASN A 182 17.12 -7.76 -0.74
N ASN A 183 18.32 -8.26 -0.44
CA ASN A 183 18.57 -9.70 -0.34
C ASN A 183 17.81 -10.32 0.84
N ALA A 184 17.69 -9.60 1.96
CA ALA A 184 16.89 -10.03 3.11
C ALA A 184 15.40 -10.09 2.78
N ALA A 185 14.86 -9.08 2.07
CA ALA A 185 13.48 -9.10 1.60
C ALA A 185 13.20 -10.26 0.64
N LEU A 186 14.11 -10.53 -0.30
CA LEU A 186 13.97 -11.66 -1.23
C LEU A 186 14.09 -13.01 -0.53
N ALA A 187 15.01 -13.15 0.43
CA ALA A 187 15.15 -14.36 1.24
C ALA A 187 13.86 -14.64 2.03
N TYR A 188 13.29 -13.61 2.65
CA TYR A 188 12.04 -13.70 3.38
C TYR A 188 10.85 -14.05 2.46
N LEU A 189 10.76 -13.46 1.26
CA LEU A 189 9.75 -13.88 0.27
C LEU A 189 9.95 -15.32 -0.19
N GLN A 190 11.19 -15.74 -0.44
CA GLN A 190 11.49 -17.11 -0.86
C GLN A 190 11.05 -18.12 0.20
N ASP A 191 11.30 -17.83 1.48
CA ASP A 191 10.85 -18.64 2.63
C ASP A 191 9.32 -18.62 2.77
N LYS A 192 8.72 -17.44 2.94
CA LYS A 192 7.31 -17.33 3.31
C LYS A 192 6.32 -17.46 2.14
N ALA A 193 6.76 -17.25 0.91
CA ALA A 193 5.90 -17.23 -0.27
C ALA A 193 6.34 -18.20 -1.39
N GLY A 194 7.33 -19.05 -1.13
CA GLY A 194 7.80 -20.05 -2.07
C GLY A 194 6.87 -21.24 -2.21
N TYR A 195 5.79 -21.10 -2.97
CA TYR A 195 4.82 -22.18 -3.20
C TYR A 195 4.39 -22.27 -4.65
N SER A 196 3.91 -23.45 -5.05
CA SER A 196 3.20 -23.67 -6.31
C SER A 196 1.86 -24.36 -6.05
N ARG A 197 1.09 -24.60 -7.11
CA ARG A 197 -0.18 -25.33 -7.06
C ARG A 197 -0.14 -26.57 -7.94
N VAL A 198 -0.68 -27.67 -7.42
CA VAL A 198 -0.87 -28.93 -8.14
C VAL A 198 -2.35 -29.34 -8.09
N GLY A 199 -2.83 -30.05 -9.12
CA GLY A 199 -4.22 -30.47 -9.26
C GLY A 199 -5.04 -29.62 -10.26
N HIS A 200 -6.26 -30.05 -10.57
CA HIS A 200 -7.08 -29.48 -11.64
C HIS A 200 -7.71 -28.12 -11.25
N HIS A 201 -7.63 -27.13 -12.14
CA HIS A 201 -8.30 -25.84 -11.97
C HIS A 201 -9.79 -25.98 -12.29
N GLY A 202 -10.68 -25.94 -11.29
CA GLY A 202 -12.14 -25.97 -11.52
C GLY A 202 -13.02 -26.49 -10.37
N GLY A 203 -12.46 -26.78 -9.20
CA GLY A 203 -13.17 -27.21 -8.00
C GLY A 203 -12.17 -27.35 -6.84
N ALA A 204 -12.63 -27.74 -5.65
CA ALA A 204 -11.84 -27.84 -4.40
C ALA A 204 -10.65 -28.83 -4.42
N ALA A 205 -10.12 -29.21 -5.60
CA ALA A 205 -9.19 -30.31 -5.81
C ALA A 205 -7.70 -29.90 -5.98
N GLY A 206 -7.39 -28.59 -5.98
CA GLY A 206 -6.00 -28.13 -6.09
C GLY A 206 -5.36 -27.91 -4.72
N ARG A 207 -4.17 -28.48 -4.49
CA ARG A 207 -3.36 -28.28 -3.28
C ARG A 207 -2.11 -27.44 -3.54
N TRP A 208 -1.62 -26.78 -2.52
CA TRP A 208 -0.33 -26.10 -2.52
C TRP A 208 0.80 -27.11 -2.33
N VAL A 209 1.98 -26.79 -2.85
CA VAL A 209 3.23 -27.53 -2.63
C VAL A 209 4.35 -26.53 -2.40
N ASP A 210 5.32 -26.89 -1.55
CA ASP A 210 6.52 -26.10 -1.29
C ASP A 210 7.31 -25.88 -2.59
N ALA A 211 7.87 -24.69 -2.76
CA ALA A 211 8.62 -24.29 -3.95
C ALA A 211 9.51 -23.07 -3.63
N HIS A 212 10.43 -23.24 -2.69
CA HIS A 212 11.23 -22.16 -2.10
C HIS A 212 12.54 -21.85 -2.85
N ALA A 213 12.65 -22.18 -4.13
CA ALA A 213 13.88 -21.97 -4.91
C ALA A 213 13.66 -20.90 -5.98
N PHE A 214 13.69 -19.62 -5.59
CA PHE A 214 13.45 -18.52 -6.52
C PHE A 214 14.61 -18.32 -7.50
N THR A 215 14.28 -17.96 -8.73
CA THR A 215 15.22 -17.46 -9.74
C THR A 215 14.92 -16.00 -9.98
N VAL A 216 15.87 -15.12 -9.65
CA VAL A 216 15.65 -13.67 -9.66
C VAL A 216 16.78 -12.96 -10.41
N ALA A 217 16.43 -12.02 -11.28
CA ALA A 217 17.37 -11.04 -11.82
C ALA A 217 17.14 -9.69 -11.14
N SER A 218 18.16 -9.17 -10.46
CA SER A 218 18.10 -7.94 -9.64
C SER A 218 18.88 -6.80 -10.28
N PHE A 219 18.27 -5.62 -10.40
CA PHE A 219 18.86 -4.44 -11.06
C PHE A 219 18.73 -3.20 -10.17
N LEU A 220 19.85 -2.65 -9.70
CA LEU A 220 19.87 -1.37 -8.98
C LEU A 220 19.73 -0.23 -9.99
N GLN A 221 18.86 0.74 -9.66
CA GLN A 221 18.60 1.94 -10.45
C GLN A 221 18.69 3.18 -9.56
N HIS A 222 19.21 4.28 -10.11
CA HIS A 222 19.48 5.52 -9.37
C HIS A 222 18.43 6.60 -9.52
N ASP A 223 17.66 6.60 -10.60
CA ASP A 223 16.69 7.65 -10.88
C ASP A 223 15.25 7.12 -10.99
N SER A 224 14.31 8.05 -10.93
CA SER A 224 12.91 7.77 -11.24
C SER A 224 12.65 8.06 -12.72
N ARG A 225 11.48 7.66 -13.22
CA ARG A 225 11.05 8.02 -14.60
C ARG A 225 11.06 9.52 -14.91
N ASP A 226 10.96 10.38 -13.90
CA ASP A 226 11.01 11.84 -14.05
C ASP A 226 12.43 12.39 -13.81
N ARG A 227 13.44 11.51 -13.81
CA ARG A 227 14.86 11.78 -13.57
C ARG A 227 15.19 12.38 -12.20
N ASP A 228 14.25 12.41 -11.26
CA ASP A 228 14.56 12.70 -9.86
C ASP A 228 15.29 11.50 -9.24
N PRO A 229 16.33 11.70 -8.41
CA PRO A 229 17.04 10.61 -7.74
C PRO A 229 16.07 9.71 -6.97
N GLN A 230 16.12 8.40 -7.15
CA GLN A 230 15.28 7.45 -6.45
C GLN A 230 15.97 6.08 -6.46
N LEU A 231 16.72 5.74 -5.42
CA LEU A 231 17.37 4.44 -5.35
C LEU A 231 16.33 3.33 -5.18
N HIS A 232 16.40 2.34 -6.07
CA HIS A 232 15.56 1.16 -5.99
C HIS A 232 16.18 -0.02 -6.75
N ILE A 233 15.84 -1.24 -6.33
CA ILE A 233 16.23 -2.48 -6.98
C ILE A 233 14.99 -3.13 -7.59
N HIS A 234 14.98 -3.29 -8.92
CA HIS A 234 14.01 -4.13 -9.62
C HIS A 234 14.40 -5.60 -9.45
N ASN A 235 13.49 -6.44 -8.96
CA ASN A 235 13.74 -7.86 -8.75
C ASN A 235 12.76 -8.66 -9.59
N THR A 236 13.24 -9.11 -10.75
CA THR A 236 12.47 -9.89 -11.70
C THR A 236 12.45 -11.33 -11.21
N ILE A 237 11.41 -11.74 -10.49
CA ILE A 237 11.23 -13.12 -10.00
C ILE A 237 10.57 -13.93 -11.11
N LEU A 238 11.27 -14.92 -11.64
CA LEU A 238 10.75 -15.80 -12.69
C LEU A 238 9.45 -16.47 -12.22
N ASN A 239 8.41 -16.43 -13.05
CA ASN A 239 7.14 -17.09 -12.74
C ASN A 239 7.20 -18.61 -13.01
N ARG A 240 8.36 -19.23 -12.75
CA ARG A 240 8.61 -20.67 -12.82
C ARG A 240 9.47 -21.07 -11.64
N VAL A 241 9.07 -22.17 -11.01
CA VAL A 241 9.77 -22.71 -9.85
C VAL A 241 9.73 -24.23 -9.88
N GLU A 242 10.85 -24.84 -9.50
CA GLU A 242 10.98 -26.28 -9.36
C GLU A 242 10.23 -26.75 -8.10
N CYS A 243 9.31 -27.69 -8.26
CA CYS A 243 8.59 -28.31 -7.15
C CYS A 243 9.35 -29.56 -6.64
N PRO A 244 8.98 -30.11 -5.46
CA PRO A 244 9.64 -31.27 -4.86
C PRO A 244 9.68 -32.52 -5.73
N ASP A 245 8.73 -32.65 -6.68
CA ASP A 245 8.69 -33.74 -7.66
C ASP A 245 9.58 -33.50 -8.89
N GLY A 246 10.45 -32.49 -8.86
CA GLY A 246 11.33 -32.09 -9.96
C GLY A 246 10.64 -31.40 -11.13
N THR A 247 9.31 -31.21 -11.06
CA THR A 247 8.56 -30.55 -12.13
C THR A 247 8.54 -29.05 -11.94
N TRP A 248 8.84 -28.31 -13.01
CA TRP A 248 8.72 -26.86 -13.04
C TRP A 248 7.28 -26.42 -13.23
N ARG A 249 6.80 -25.54 -12.35
CA ARG A 249 5.44 -25.02 -12.35
C ARG A 249 5.41 -23.52 -12.14
N THR A 250 4.25 -22.92 -12.36
CA THR A 250 4.00 -21.51 -12.07
C THR A 250 4.12 -21.25 -10.57
N LEU A 251 4.79 -20.15 -10.20
CA LEU A 251 4.88 -19.69 -8.82
C LEU A 251 3.50 -19.21 -8.34
N ASP A 252 3.14 -19.46 -7.08
CA ASP A 252 1.93 -18.87 -6.48
C ASP A 252 2.13 -17.38 -6.22
N SER A 253 1.87 -16.56 -7.24
CA SER A 253 2.02 -15.10 -7.15
C SER A 253 1.17 -14.47 -6.04
N ARG A 254 0.04 -15.09 -5.67
CA ARG A 254 -0.80 -14.60 -4.58
C ARG A 254 -0.06 -14.67 -3.24
N ALA A 255 0.74 -15.69 -3.01
CA ALA A 255 1.56 -15.79 -1.81
C ALA A 255 2.59 -14.65 -1.76
N VAL A 256 3.24 -14.33 -2.89
CA VAL A 256 4.22 -13.23 -2.98
C VAL A 256 3.57 -11.88 -2.68
N HIS A 257 2.38 -11.60 -3.24
CA HIS A 257 1.63 -10.39 -2.92
C HIS A 257 1.21 -10.31 -1.45
N ARG A 258 0.83 -11.46 -0.87
CA ARG A 258 0.38 -11.54 0.53
C ARG A 258 1.51 -11.28 1.52
N TRP A 259 2.69 -11.84 1.27
CA TRP A 259 3.86 -11.69 2.15
C TRP A 259 4.70 -10.43 1.87
N ARG A 260 4.37 -9.67 0.82
CA ARG A 260 5.01 -8.38 0.49
C ARG A 260 5.16 -7.44 1.70
N PRO A 261 4.15 -7.22 2.58
CA PRO A 261 4.30 -6.29 3.70
C PRO A 261 5.38 -6.74 4.71
N GLY A 262 5.46 -8.04 5.02
CA GLY A 262 6.48 -8.59 5.91
C GLY A 262 7.87 -8.53 5.29
N ALA A 263 8.00 -8.89 4.01
CA ALA A 263 9.27 -8.77 3.27
C ALA A 263 9.76 -7.32 3.17
N ALA A 264 8.84 -6.36 2.99
CA ALA A 264 9.18 -4.93 3.02
C ALA A 264 9.78 -4.54 4.38
N ALA A 265 9.15 -4.98 5.48
CA ALA A 265 9.62 -4.69 6.82
C ALA A 265 11.01 -5.26 7.11
N VAL A 266 11.26 -6.52 6.74
CA VAL A 266 12.58 -7.17 6.88
C VAL A 266 13.64 -6.43 6.06
N GLY A 267 13.35 -6.12 4.79
CA GLY A 267 14.32 -5.47 3.92
C GLY A 267 14.62 -4.03 4.31
N GLU A 268 13.60 -3.27 4.68
CA GLU A 268 13.75 -1.90 5.21
C GLU A 268 14.60 -1.94 6.47
N ARG A 269 14.23 -2.77 7.46
CA ARG A 269 14.96 -2.85 8.73
C ARG A 269 16.42 -3.25 8.55
N THR A 270 16.68 -4.22 7.67
CA THR A 270 18.06 -4.67 7.38
C THR A 270 18.90 -3.55 6.76
N CYS A 271 18.34 -2.79 5.83
CA CYS A 271 19.02 -1.63 5.24
C CYS A 271 19.33 -0.58 6.30
N GLU A 272 18.35 -0.23 7.13
CA GLU A 272 18.47 0.78 8.19
C GLU A 272 19.53 0.40 9.23
N GLU A 273 19.47 -0.82 9.76
CA GLU A 273 20.44 -1.33 10.75
C GLU A 273 21.85 -1.40 10.17
N ARG A 274 21.99 -1.80 8.90
CA ARG A 274 23.29 -1.88 8.25
C ARG A 274 23.89 -0.52 7.99
N LEU A 275 23.10 0.49 7.62
CA LEU A 275 23.58 1.88 7.50
C LEU A 275 24.13 2.39 8.84
N THR A 276 23.42 2.16 9.94
CA THR A 276 23.92 2.55 11.27
C THR A 276 25.17 1.76 11.65
N ALA A 277 25.21 0.45 11.40
CA ALA A 277 26.36 -0.38 11.75
C ALA A 277 27.62 -0.07 10.93
N THR A 278 27.51 0.24 9.63
CA THR A 278 28.67 0.43 8.75
C THR A 278 29.19 1.87 8.75
N ILE A 279 28.29 2.85 8.71
CA ILE A 279 28.65 4.26 8.59
C ILE A 279 28.08 5.11 9.72
N GLY A 280 27.56 4.54 10.81
CA GLY A 280 27.19 5.30 12.02
C GLY A 280 26.05 6.31 11.85
N VAL A 281 25.36 6.33 10.71
CA VAL A 281 24.23 7.24 10.48
C VAL A 281 23.04 6.78 11.29
N LEU A 282 22.34 7.73 11.89
CA LEU A 282 21.17 7.45 12.70
C LEU A 282 19.91 7.61 11.84
N LEU A 283 18.92 6.78 12.08
CA LEU A 283 17.60 6.92 11.48
C LEU A 283 16.56 7.11 12.59
N ALA A 284 15.50 7.84 12.30
CA ALA A 284 14.42 8.07 13.26
C ALA A 284 13.05 7.88 12.59
N MET A 285 12.15 7.16 13.26
CA MET A 285 10.75 7.04 12.84
C MET A 285 10.11 8.42 12.74
N ARG A 286 9.50 8.69 11.59
CA ARG A 286 8.74 9.93 11.40
C ARG A 286 7.53 9.99 12.34
N PRO A 287 7.07 11.19 12.72
CA PRO A 287 5.90 11.35 13.58
C PRO A 287 4.61 10.69 13.03
N ASP A 288 4.52 10.46 11.73
CA ASP A 288 3.38 9.78 11.10
C ASP A 288 3.49 8.24 11.07
N GLY A 289 4.57 7.67 11.62
CA GLY A 289 4.76 6.23 11.77
C GLY A 289 4.94 5.47 10.45
N LYS A 290 5.32 6.15 9.36
CA LYS A 290 5.37 5.53 8.02
C LYS A 290 6.75 5.08 7.56
N ALA A 291 7.82 5.70 8.04
CA ALA A 291 9.19 5.40 7.63
C ALA A 291 10.18 5.94 8.66
N ARG A 292 11.33 5.28 8.81
CA ARG A 292 12.49 5.87 9.49
C ARG A 292 13.36 6.58 8.47
N GLU A 293 13.68 7.84 8.73
CA GLU A 293 14.50 8.66 7.81
C GLU A 293 15.83 9.00 8.48
N VAL A 294 16.89 9.17 7.67
CA VAL A 294 18.23 9.51 8.14
C VAL A 294 18.23 10.87 8.86
N ILE A 295 18.69 10.89 10.11
CA ILE A 295 18.91 12.11 10.88
C ILE A 295 20.03 12.91 10.21
N GLY A 296 19.80 14.20 10.00
CA GLY A 296 20.71 15.09 9.28
C GLY A 296 20.34 15.30 7.81
N VAL A 297 19.37 14.54 7.27
CA VAL A 297 18.80 14.82 5.94
C VAL A 297 17.50 15.63 6.08
N PRO A 298 17.43 16.89 5.60
CA PRO A 298 16.27 17.75 5.81
C PRO A 298 14.99 17.24 5.12
N ALA A 299 13.85 17.31 5.80
CA ALA A 299 12.54 16.98 5.22
C ALA A 299 12.20 17.84 3.99
N GLN A 300 12.64 19.10 3.97
CA GLN A 300 12.50 19.99 2.83
C GLN A 300 13.25 19.45 1.60
N ALA A 301 14.49 18.96 1.76
CA ALA A 301 15.26 18.36 0.67
C ALA A 301 14.56 17.11 0.09
N MET A 302 14.02 16.26 0.98
CA MET A 302 13.23 15.10 0.56
C MET A 302 11.99 15.52 -0.24
N SER A 303 11.29 16.57 0.20
CA SER A 303 10.10 17.09 -0.47
C SER A 303 10.42 17.67 -1.86
N LEU A 304 11.52 18.45 -1.97
CA LEU A 304 11.95 19.06 -3.23
C LEU A 304 12.23 18.01 -4.31
N LEU A 305 12.82 16.87 -3.95
CA LEU A 305 13.08 15.77 -4.88
C LEU A 305 11.98 14.70 -4.91
N SER A 306 10.78 15.04 -4.46
CA SER A 306 9.59 14.19 -4.50
C SER A 306 8.52 14.71 -5.46
N SER A 307 8.94 15.42 -6.51
CA SER A 307 8.05 16.17 -7.42
C SER A 307 6.95 15.29 -8.03
N ARG A 308 7.28 14.06 -8.43
CA ARG A 308 6.32 13.06 -8.90
C ARG A 308 5.26 12.72 -7.85
N ARG A 309 5.68 12.53 -6.58
CA ARG A 309 4.75 12.19 -5.50
C ARG A 309 3.75 13.34 -5.29
N HIS A 310 4.21 14.58 -5.39
CA HIS A 310 3.34 15.75 -5.34
C HIS A 310 2.36 15.80 -6.51
N ALA A 311 2.84 15.59 -7.74
CA ALA A 311 1.97 15.54 -8.93
C ALA A 311 0.95 14.38 -8.87
N LEU A 312 1.36 13.21 -8.40
CA LEU A 312 0.49 12.06 -8.18
C LEU A 312 -0.56 12.34 -7.11
N THR A 313 -0.16 12.95 -5.99
CA THR A 313 -1.06 13.24 -4.87
C THR A 313 -2.09 14.28 -5.28
N ALA A 314 -1.66 15.35 -5.97
CA ALA A 314 -2.56 16.33 -6.55
C ALA A 314 -3.52 15.69 -7.55
N LYS A 315 -3.01 14.89 -8.50
CA LYS A 315 -3.88 14.26 -9.50
C LYS A 315 -4.83 13.21 -8.93
N ALA A 316 -4.39 12.46 -7.92
CA ALA A 316 -5.26 11.53 -7.20
C ALA A 316 -6.37 12.29 -6.46
N ALA A 317 -6.05 13.42 -5.82
CA ALA A 317 -7.06 14.29 -5.22
C ALA A 317 -8.06 14.81 -6.26
N ASP A 318 -7.60 15.30 -7.42
CA ASP A 318 -8.49 15.72 -8.51
C ASP A 318 -9.42 14.59 -8.97
N LEU A 319 -8.91 13.36 -9.08
CA LEU A 319 -9.68 12.20 -9.51
C LEU A 319 -10.68 11.73 -8.44
N VAL A 320 -10.33 11.86 -7.16
CA VAL A 320 -11.23 11.61 -6.03
C VAL A 320 -12.34 12.67 -6.01
N GLU A 321 -12.00 13.95 -6.17
CA GLU A 321 -12.97 15.03 -6.26
C GLU A 321 -13.91 14.86 -7.47
N ALA A 322 -13.37 14.52 -8.64
CA ALA A 322 -14.18 14.24 -9.83
C ALA A 322 -15.07 13.00 -9.66
N PHE A 323 -14.59 11.98 -8.95
CA PHE A 323 -15.40 10.81 -8.59
C PHE A 323 -16.53 11.22 -7.63
N GLU A 324 -16.24 12.02 -6.61
CA GLU A 324 -17.22 12.53 -5.66
C GLU A 324 -18.28 13.39 -6.34
N ALA A 325 -17.88 14.31 -7.22
CA ALA A 325 -18.80 15.14 -7.99
C ALA A 325 -19.70 14.30 -8.92
N ARG A 326 -19.16 13.24 -9.54
CA ARG A 326 -19.89 12.38 -10.48
C ARG A 326 -20.84 11.41 -9.79
N TYR A 327 -20.42 10.81 -8.69
CA TYR A 327 -21.14 9.72 -8.02
C TYR A 327 -21.85 10.16 -6.73
N GLY A 328 -21.64 11.40 -6.29
CA GLY A 328 -22.22 11.95 -5.06
C GLY A 328 -21.67 11.30 -3.79
N ARG A 329 -20.47 10.70 -3.87
CA ARG A 329 -19.88 9.90 -2.80
C ARG A 329 -18.37 9.76 -2.85
N ALA A 330 -17.76 9.57 -1.68
CA ALA A 330 -16.36 9.21 -1.56
C ALA A 330 -16.09 7.81 -2.16
N PRO A 331 -14.94 7.59 -2.80
CA PRO A 331 -14.55 6.27 -3.28
C PRO A 331 -14.30 5.31 -2.12
N ASN A 332 -14.74 4.05 -2.26
CA ASN A 332 -14.34 3.00 -1.32
C ASN A 332 -12.85 2.63 -1.51
N GLY A 333 -12.29 1.81 -0.61
CA GLY A 333 -10.85 1.48 -0.65
C GLY A 333 -10.35 0.94 -1.99
N TYR A 334 -11.12 0.08 -2.65
CA TYR A 334 -10.78 -0.46 -3.98
C TYR A 334 -10.83 0.61 -5.07
N GLU A 335 -11.86 1.46 -5.04
CA GLU A 335 -12.01 2.57 -5.99
C GLU A 335 -10.92 3.62 -5.79
N HIS A 336 -10.54 3.90 -4.55
CA HIS A 336 -9.45 4.80 -4.22
C HIS A 336 -8.11 4.28 -4.76
N GLU A 337 -7.83 2.97 -4.59
CA GLU A 337 -6.65 2.34 -5.17
C GLU A 337 -6.66 2.44 -6.70
N ARG A 338 -7.82 2.22 -7.34
CA ARG A 338 -7.98 2.35 -8.79
C ARG A 338 -7.79 3.80 -9.27
N LEU A 339 -8.32 4.79 -8.56
CA LEU A 339 -8.14 6.21 -8.88
C LEU A 339 -6.68 6.63 -8.71
N THR A 340 -5.99 6.12 -7.69
CA THR A 340 -4.54 6.33 -7.50
C THR A 340 -3.74 5.71 -8.64
N GLN A 341 -4.12 4.52 -9.10
CA GLN A 341 -3.52 3.87 -10.27
C GLN A 341 -3.79 4.68 -11.55
N GLN A 342 -4.99 5.22 -11.70
CA GLN A 342 -5.35 6.10 -12.81
C GLN A 342 -4.56 7.42 -12.78
N ALA A 343 -4.41 8.05 -11.62
CA ALA A 343 -3.55 9.23 -11.44
C ALA A 343 -2.12 8.91 -11.90
N THR A 344 -1.61 7.74 -11.51
CA THR A 344 -0.29 7.25 -11.94
C THR A 344 -0.13 7.14 -13.45
N LEU A 345 -1.19 6.72 -14.15
CA LEU A 345 -1.18 6.62 -15.60
C LEU A 345 -1.34 7.99 -16.28
N LEU A 346 -2.09 8.92 -15.69
CA LEU A 346 -2.37 10.24 -16.25
C LEU A 346 -1.24 11.26 -16.04
N THR A 347 -0.56 11.23 -14.90
CA THR A 347 0.64 12.07 -14.67
C THR A 347 1.88 11.52 -15.37
N ARG A 348 1.71 10.50 -16.21
CA ARG A 348 2.80 9.88 -16.96
C ARG A 348 3.15 10.79 -18.15
N SER A 349 4.23 11.54 -18.03
CA SER A 349 4.89 12.16 -19.17
C SER A 349 5.36 11.08 -20.15
N GLY A 350 5.26 11.33 -21.46
CA GLY A 350 6.01 10.55 -22.45
C GLY A 350 7.50 10.67 -22.13
N LYS A 351 8.26 9.57 -22.22
CA LYS A 351 9.70 9.60 -21.94
C LYS A 351 10.39 10.47 -23.00
N SER A 352 11.16 11.49 -22.59
CA SER A 352 12.06 12.19 -23.52
C SER A 352 13.36 11.39 -23.68
N HIS A 353 13.85 11.34 -24.91
CA HIS A 353 14.90 10.43 -25.37
C HIS A 353 16.33 10.99 -25.24
N ASP A 354 16.52 12.08 -24.50
CA ASP A 354 17.85 12.70 -24.37
C ASP A 354 18.56 12.16 -23.12
N GLY A 355 19.58 11.31 -23.27
CA GLY A 355 20.36 10.78 -22.13
C GLY A 355 21.01 11.92 -21.34
N GLU A 356 20.62 12.10 -20.08
CA GLU A 356 21.28 13.02 -19.15
C GLU A 356 22.47 12.29 -18.54
N SER A 357 23.66 12.88 -18.55
CA SER A 357 24.83 12.26 -17.90
C SER A 357 24.69 12.30 -16.38
N ARG A 358 25.45 11.46 -15.67
CA ARG A 358 25.42 11.44 -14.20
C ARG A 358 25.83 12.79 -13.59
N ASP A 359 26.83 13.44 -14.18
CA ASP A 359 27.30 14.77 -13.75
C ASP A 359 26.23 15.86 -13.99
N ASP A 360 25.50 15.78 -15.11
CA ASP A 360 24.39 16.69 -15.40
C ASP A 360 23.24 16.52 -14.40
N LEU A 361 22.90 15.27 -14.05
CA LEU A 361 21.91 14.96 -13.02
C LEU A 361 22.31 15.54 -11.67
N LEU A 362 23.56 15.32 -11.22
CA LEU A 362 24.06 15.87 -9.96
C LEU A 362 24.02 17.39 -9.97
N SER A 363 24.42 18.02 -11.08
CA SER A 363 24.38 19.48 -11.25
C SER A 363 22.96 20.03 -11.17
N ARG A 364 22.00 19.38 -11.83
CA ARG A 364 20.58 19.77 -11.79
C ARG A 364 19.99 19.64 -10.38
N VAL A 365 20.31 18.54 -9.69
CA VAL A 365 19.87 18.31 -8.31
C VAL A 365 20.48 19.35 -7.37
N GLU A 366 21.77 19.65 -7.51
CA GLU A 366 22.47 20.66 -6.72
C GLU A 366 21.85 22.05 -6.90
N VAL A 367 21.58 22.47 -8.15
CA VAL A 367 20.93 23.75 -8.44
C VAL A 367 19.55 23.83 -7.76
N ARG A 368 18.78 22.74 -7.81
CA ARG A 368 17.46 22.68 -7.19
C ARG A 368 17.50 22.76 -5.66
N LEU A 369 18.50 22.14 -5.03
CA LEU A 369 18.61 22.11 -3.57
C LEU A 369 19.25 23.38 -3.00
N ARG A 370 20.26 23.96 -3.68
CA ARG A 370 21.03 25.10 -3.16
C ARG A 370 20.19 26.35 -2.87
N ALA A 371 19.06 26.51 -3.54
CA ALA A 371 18.14 27.62 -3.30
C ALA A 371 17.49 27.55 -1.90
N ASP A 372 17.26 26.35 -1.38
CA ASP A 372 16.42 26.09 -0.21
C ASP A 372 17.15 25.35 0.92
N ILE A 373 18.29 24.72 0.63
CA ILE A 373 19.06 23.89 1.54
C ILE A 373 20.48 24.47 1.66
N GLU A 374 20.84 24.83 2.89
CA GLU A 374 22.18 25.34 3.20
C GLU A 374 23.26 24.33 2.78
N GLY A 375 24.23 24.80 1.98
CA GLY A 375 25.31 23.96 1.45
C GLY A 375 24.89 22.95 0.36
N GLY A 376 23.62 22.92 -0.07
CA GLY A 376 23.15 21.99 -1.11
C GLY A 376 23.38 20.51 -0.75
N LEU A 377 23.78 19.70 -1.75
CA LEU A 377 24.13 18.29 -1.53
C LEU A 377 25.31 18.12 -0.58
N ALA A 378 26.31 19.02 -0.63
CA ALA A 378 27.45 18.96 0.28
C ALA A 378 27.01 19.20 1.74
N GLY A 379 26.12 20.17 1.97
CA GLY A 379 25.53 20.43 3.29
C GLY A 379 24.73 19.25 3.83
N ILE A 380 24.04 18.49 2.97
CA ILE A 380 23.36 17.24 3.36
C ILE A 380 24.37 16.18 3.81
N ALA A 381 25.45 15.97 3.04
CA ALA A 381 26.50 15.02 3.42
C ALA A 381 27.13 15.40 4.77
N ASP A 382 27.52 16.66 4.92
CA ASP A 382 28.16 17.17 6.13
C ASP A 382 27.20 17.08 7.35
N SER A 383 25.93 17.42 7.18
CA SER A 383 24.91 17.33 8.24
C SER A 383 24.64 15.89 8.67
N ALA A 384 24.54 14.95 7.71
CA ALA A 384 24.35 13.55 8.01
C ALA A 384 25.58 12.95 8.71
N LEU A 385 26.80 13.32 8.29
CA LEU A 385 28.03 12.88 8.95
C LEU A 385 28.19 13.49 10.35
N ALA A 386 27.82 14.75 10.55
CA ALA A 386 27.87 15.42 11.86
C ALA A 386 26.86 14.83 12.86
N ALA A 387 25.73 14.30 12.36
CA ALA A 387 24.73 13.62 13.17
C ALA A 387 25.11 12.16 13.55
N ARG A 388 26.19 11.62 12.97
CA ARG A 388 26.66 10.26 13.28
C ARG A 388 27.07 10.16 14.74
N ARG A 389 26.99 8.95 15.26
CA ARG A 389 27.58 8.59 16.56
C ARG A 389 28.46 7.37 16.38
N GLU A 390 29.67 7.44 16.92
CA GLU A 390 30.52 6.26 17.08
C GLU A 390 29.99 5.44 18.26
N GLY A 391 29.97 4.10 18.13
CA GLY A 391 29.50 3.21 19.20
C GLY A 391 28.03 3.45 19.56
N VAL A 392 27.14 3.49 18.56
CA VAL A 392 25.69 3.57 18.81
C VAL A 392 25.27 2.34 19.59
N GLU A 393 24.82 2.53 20.83
CA GLU A 393 24.31 1.44 21.65
C GLU A 393 22.90 1.04 21.20
N PRO A 394 22.59 -0.26 21.10
CA PRO A 394 21.25 -0.75 20.81
C PRO A 394 20.21 -0.21 21.80
N MET A 395 19.02 0.16 21.29
CA MET A 395 17.94 0.60 22.15
C MET A 395 17.22 -0.59 22.78
N THR A 396 17.03 -0.56 24.09
CA THR A 396 16.21 -1.54 24.81
C THR A 396 14.73 -1.31 24.55
N PHE A 397 13.96 -2.39 24.44
CA PHE A 397 12.49 -2.33 24.34
C PHE A 397 11.82 -3.41 25.18
N ASP A 398 10.56 -3.18 25.52
CA ASP A 398 9.68 -4.20 26.09
C ASP A 398 8.91 -4.89 24.96
N PRO A 399 9.08 -6.20 24.74
CA PRO A 399 8.32 -6.96 23.74
C PRO A 399 6.81 -6.81 23.88
N ARG A 400 6.28 -6.69 25.11
CA ARG A 400 4.84 -6.54 25.34
C ARG A 400 4.31 -5.22 24.79
N ALA A 401 5.02 -4.12 25.06
CA ALA A 401 4.66 -2.80 24.53
C ALA A 401 4.70 -2.78 23.00
N VAL A 402 5.68 -3.44 22.38
CA VAL A 402 5.75 -3.57 20.90
C VAL A 402 4.55 -4.33 20.35
N ILE A 403 4.17 -5.45 20.98
CA ILE A 403 3.02 -6.27 20.59
C ILE A 403 1.70 -5.47 20.71
N GLU A 404 1.49 -4.78 21.83
CA GLU A 404 0.29 -3.96 22.07
C GLU A 404 0.16 -2.85 21.02
N LEU A 405 1.24 -2.12 20.76
CA LEU A 405 1.27 -1.08 19.72
C LEU A 405 1.00 -1.65 18.33
N ALA A 406 1.60 -2.80 18.00
CA ALA A 406 1.42 -3.43 16.70
C ALA A 406 -0.02 -3.93 16.46
N LEU A 407 -0.65 -4.53 17.47
CA LEU A 407 -2.05 -4.98 17.40
C LEU A 407 -3.03 -3.81 17.30
N ALA A 408 -2.83 -2.76 18.09
CA ALA A 408 -3.63 -1.54 18.00
C ALA A 408 -3.51 -0.89 16.62
N GLU A 409 -2.28 -0.79 16.10
CA GLU A 409 -1.98 -0.20 14.81
C GLU A 409 -2.63 -0.95 13.63
N VAL A 410 -2.52 -2.29 13.61
CA VAL A 410 -3.13 -3.08 12.54
C VAL A 410 -4.66 -3.11 12.65
N GLY A 411 -5.20 -3.15 13.88
CA GLY A 411 -6.63 -3.13 14.16
C GLY A 411 -7.30 -1.80 13.77
N ASN A 412 -6.60 -0.69 13.94
CA ASN A 412 -7.07 0.63 13.51
C ASN A 412 -7.06 0.81 11.99
N ARG A 413 -6.14 0.14 11.27
CA ARG A 413 -5.99 0.28 9.81
C ARG A 413 -6.83 -0.69 9.00
N LYS A 414 -7.15 -1.88 9.53
CA LYS A 414 -7.84 -2.93 8.75
C LYS A 414 -8.85 -3.69 9.61
N THR A 415 -10.05 -3.92 9.07
CA THR A 415 -11.10 -4.77 9.69
C THR A 415 -10.62 -6.19 9.94
N HIS A 416 -9.84 -6.73 9.01
CA HIS A 416 -9.16 -8.01 9.13
C HIS A 416 -7.78 -7.91 8.47
N TRP A 417 -6.81 -8.61 9.01
CA TRP A 417 -5.40 -8.49 8.60
C TRP A 417 -4.71 -9.85 8.55
N THR A 418 -3.55 -9.90 7.91
CA THR A 418 -2.74 -11.13 7.75
C THR A 418 -1.51 -11.09 8.65
N THR A 419 -0.87 -12.23 8.87
CA THR A 419 0.42 -12.31 9.58
C THR A 419 1.44 -11.31 9.04
N ALA A 420 1.57 -11.19 7.71
CA ALA A 420 2.50 -10.25 7.08
C ALA A 420 2.19 -8.77 7.38
N ASP A 421 0.90 -8.42 7.53
CA ASP A 421 0.51 -7.07 7.92
C ASP A 421 0.92 -6.76 9.37
N LEU A 422 0.78 -7.75 10.26
CA LEU A 422 1.21 -7.65 11.65
C LEU A 422 2.74 -7.58 11.76
N THR A 423 3.49 -8.39 11.01
CA THR A 423 4.97 -8.29 10.94
C THR A 423 5.44 -6.87 10.59
N ARG A 424 4.76 -6.22 9.64
CA ARG A 424 5.04 -4.82 9.30
C ARG A 424 4.72 -3.86 10.46
N ALA A 425 3.61 -4.08 11.16
CA ALA A 425 3.23 -3.26 12.31
C ALA A 425 4.22 -3.44 13.48
N VAL A 426 4.69 -4.66 13.74
CA VAL A 426 5.74 -4.98 14.71
C VAL A 426 7.03 -4.21 14.38
N ASN A 427 7.49 -4.23 13.12
CA ASN A 427 8.67 -3.46 12.73
C ASN A 427 8.50 -1.94 12.93
N ALA A 428 7.29 -1.41 12.73
CA ALA A 428 6.99 0.00 12.95
C ALA A 428 6.96 0.38 14.44
N ALA A 429 6.59 -0.56 15.32
CA ALA A 429 6.55 -0.36 16.77
C ALA A 429 7.91 -0.57 17.47
N LEU A 430 8.86 -1.24 16.83
CA LEU A 430 10.22 -1.41 17.35
C LEU A 430 10.99 -0.07 17.39
N PRO A 431 11.95 0.08 18.33
CA PRO A 431 12.82 1.25 18.40
C PRO A 431 13.58 1.53 17.10
N ASP A 432 14.17 2.71 17.00
CA ASP A 432 14.86 3.15 15.79
C ASP A 432 16.13 2.35 15.46
N TYR A 433 16.81 1.79 16.47
CA TYR A 433 18.03 0.99 16.32
C TYR A 433 18.05 -0.23 17.26
N LEU A 434 18.26 -1.43 16.70
CA LEU A 434 18.29 -2.71 17.44
C LEU A 434 19.70 -3.28 17.60
N GLY A 435 20.67 -2.82 16.82
CA GLY A 435 22.02 -3.40 16.83
C GLY A 435 22.13 -4.74 16.11
N VAL A 436 21.17 -5.06 15.23
CA VAL A 436 21.12 -6.33 14.50
C VAL A 436 21.21 -6.03 13.02
N SER A 437 22.34 -6.33 12.37
CA SER A 437 22.56 -6.00 10.95
C SER A 437 22.40 -7.18 10.00
N ASP A 438 22.26 -8.39 10.53
CA ASP A 438 21.98 -9.59 9.74
C ASP A 438 20.48 -9.69 9.41
N GLY A 439 20.16 -9.87 8.14
CA GLY A 439 18.77 -9.90 7.68
C GLY A 439 17.99 -11.13 8.14
N ALA A 440 18.67 -12.27 8.39
CA ALA A 440 18.00 -13.47 8.90
C ALA A 440 17.69 -13.34 10.39
N GLU A 441 18.58 -12.72 11.17
CA GLU A 441 18.32 -12.38 12.58
C GLU A 441 17.17 -11.38 12.72
N ILE A 442 17.11 -10.35 11.87
CA ILE A 442 15.97 -9.42 11.81
C ILE A 442 14.67 -10.16 11.48
N ALA A 443 14.68 -11.01 10.45
CA ALA A 443 13.51 -11.80 10.08
C ALA A 443 13.02 -12.68 11.24
N ALA A 444 13.95 -13.36 11.92
CA ALA A 444 13.63 -14.19 13.08
C ALA A 444 13.04 -13.39 14.24
N LEU A 445 13.60 -12.21 14.55
CA LEU A 445 13.06 -11.33 15.59
C LEU A 445 11.64 -10.85 15.26
N LEU A 446 11.42 -10.41 14.01
CA LEU A 446 10.10 -9.96 13.58
C LEU A 446 9.07 -11.09 13.59
N ASP A 447 9.45 -12.30 13.16
CA ASP A 447 8.61 -13.49 13.22
C ASP A 447 8.25 -13.85 14.66
N GLN A 448 9.23 -13.92 15.58
CA GLN A 448 9.00 -14.24 16.99
C GLN A 448 8.02 -13.28 17.67
N LEU A 449 8.18 -11.97 17.43
CA LEU A 449 7.26 -10.96 17.97
C LEU A 449 5.88 -11.02 17.31
N THR A 450 5.83 -11.35 16.02
CA THR A 450 4.56 -11.53 15.28
C THR A 450 3.81 -12.74 15.83
N ASP A 451 4.47 -13.87 16.02
CA ASP A 451 3.85 -15.10 16.55
C ASP A 451 3.35 -14.88 17.98
N ALA A 452 4.15 -14.25 18.84
CA ALA A 452 3.71 -13.88 20.19
C ALA A 452 2.52 -12.91 20.18
N ALA A 453 2.44 -11.99 19.20
CA ALA A 453 1.29 -11.11 19.04
C ALA A 453 0.03 -11.85 18.54
N LEU A 454 0.19 -12.90 17.72
CA LEU A 454 -0.93 -13.71 17.23
C LEU A 454 -1.64 -14.48 18.34
N ASP A 455 -0.95 -14.83 19.44
CA ASP A 455 -1.57 -15.43 20.64
C ASP A 455 -2.63 -14.53 21.30
N HIS A 456 -2.60 -13.22 20.99
CA HIS A 456 -3.57 -12.23 21.46
C HIS A 456 -4.62 -11.85 20.40
N ALA A 457 -4.59 -12.48 19.22
CA ALA A 457 -5.50 -12.22 18.12
C ALA A 457 -6.55 -13.34 17.97
N LEU A 458 -7.62 -13.04 17.24
CA LEU A 458 -8.67 -13.99 16.88
C LEU A 458 -8.52 -14.38 15.41
N THR A 459 -8.46 -15.67 15.13
CA THR A 459 -8.50 -16.22 13.77
C THR A 459 -9.92 -16.15 13.21
N MET A 460 -10.07 -15.56 12.02
CA MET A 460 -11.35 -15.39 11.32
C MET A 460 -11.71 -16.56 10.40
N ASP A 461 -10.74 -17.43 10.10
CA ASP A 461 -10.98 -18.64 9.34
C ASP A 461 -11.78 -19.65 10.18
N THR A 462 -12.72 -20.33 9.53
CA THR A 462 -13.43 -21.44 10.15
C THR A 462 -12.50 -22.64 10.27
N ALA A 463 -12.40 -23.19 11.49
CA ALA A 463 -11.68 -24.43 11.71
C ALA A 463 -12.25 -25.53 10.80
N LYS A 464 -11.40 -26.08 9.92
CA LYS A 464 -11.81 -27.18 9.06
C LYS A 464 -11.85 -28.46 9.90
N PRO A 465 -12.95 -29.22 9.90
CA PRO A 465 -13.02 -30.49 10.62
C PRO A 465 -11.86 -31.40 10.20
N ALA A 466 -11.24 -32.09 11.17
CA ALA A 466 -10.16 -33.06 10.95
C ALA A 466 -8.87 -32.50 10.30
N ALA A 467 -8.62 -31.18 10.35
CA ALA A 467 -7.36 -30.60 9.88
C ALA A 467 -6.12 -31.20 10.61
N GLU A 468 -6.25 -31.50 11.90
CA GLU A 468 -5.23 -32.15 12.73
C GLU A 468 -4.99 -33.63 12.40
N LEU A 469 -5.87 -34.23 11.61
CA LEU A 469 -5.80 -35.65 11.19
C LEU A 469 -5.26 -35.80 9.76
N LEU A 470 -4.76 -34.71 9.15
CA LEU A 470 -4.14 -34.77 7.83
C LEU A 470 -2.84 -35.59 7.91
N PRO A 471 -2.64 -36.58 7.02
CA PRO A 471 -1.36 -37.27 6.91
C PRO A 471 -0.22 -36.32 6.50
N ASP A 472 1.01 -36.66 6.88
CA ASP A 472 2.20 -35.83 6.65
C ASP A 472 2.42 -35.43 5.18
N ASP A 473 2.01 -36.26 4.22
CA ASP A 473 2.14 -35.98 2.78
C ASP A 473 1.15 -34.92 2.25
N LEU A 474 0.16 -34.53 3.08
CA LEU A 474 -0.78 -33.44 2.84
C LEU A 474 -0.48 -32.20 3.69
N LEU A 475 0.65 -32.19 4.40
CA LEU A 475 1.20 -31.02 5.08
C LEU A 475 2.28 -30.38 4.22
N LEU A 476 2.36 -29.06 4.28
CA LEU A 476 3.47 -28.27 3.75
C LEU A 476 4.66 -28.35 4.72
N ALA A 477 5.84 -27.91 4.29
CA ALA A 477 7.04 -27.92 5.14
C ALA A 477 6.87 -27.09 6.42
N ASN A 478 5.98 -26.09 6.41
CA ASN A 478 5.64 -25.28 7.58
C ASN A 478 4.59 -25.92 8.51
N GLY A 479 4.21 -27.18 8.27
CA GLY A 479 3.22 -27.92 9.06
C GLY A 479 1.76 -27.56 8.78
N GLN A 480 1.48 -26.59 7.89
CA GLN A 480 0.11 -26.22 7.54
C GLN A 480 -0.48 -27.17 6.49
N SER A 481 -1.81 -27.26 6.47
CA SER A 481 -2.53 -28.01 5.45
C SER A 481 -2.21 -27.51 4.05
N ALA A 482 -1.85 -28.44 3.14
CA ALA A 482 -1.70 -28.15 1.72
C ALA A 482 -3.00 -27.68 1.02
N TYR A 483 -4.14 -27.63 1.72
CA TYR A 483 -5.42 -27.09 1.23
C TYR A 483 -5.78 -25.73 1.82
N GLN A 484 -4.89 -25.14 2.63
CA GLN A 484 -4.99 -23.77 3.09
C GLN A 484 -3.97 -22.93 2.33
N ALA A 485 -4.36 -21.74 1.92
CA ALA A 485 -3.43 -20.83 1.26
C ALA A 485 -2.34 -20.42 2.26
N PRO A 486 -1.05 -20.63 1.96
CA PRO A 486 0.04 -20.30 2.89
C PRO A 486 0.04 -18.81 3.26
N GLY A 487 0.04 -18.50 4.56
CA GLY A 487 -0.10 -17.14 5.09
C GLY A 487 -1.47 -16.47 4.82
N GLY A 488 -2.45 -17.22 4.30
CA GLY A 488 -3.77 -16.73 3.90
C GLY A 488 -4.77 -16.53 5.04
N ALA A 489 -4.39 -16.90 6.26
CA ALA A 489 -5.23 -16.73 7.44
C ALA A 489 -5.49 -15.24 7.72
N LEU A 490 -6.75 -14.96 8.03
CA LEU A 490 -7.20 -13.64 8.44
C LEU A 490 -7.39 -13.59 9.95
N TYR A 491 -6.99 -12.47 10.53
CA TYR A 491 -7.06 -12.21 11.96
C TYR A 491 -7.78 -10.90 12.25
N ALA A 492 -8.33 -10.79 13.45
CA ALA A 492 -8.88 -9.57 14.03
C ALA A 492 -8.49 -9.48 15.51
N THR A 493 -8.46 -8.29 16.10
CA THR A 493 -8.25 -8.15 17.54
C THR A 493 -9.56 -8.45 18.29
N PRO A 494 -9.49 -8.90 19.56
CA PRO A 494 -10.68 -9.07 20.40
C PRO A 494 -11.53 -7.79 20.51
N GLU A 495 -10.88 -6.62 20.53
CA GLU A 495 -11.54 -5.32 20.58
C GLU A 495 -12.33 -5.01 19.31
N GLN A 496 -11.80 -5.35 18.12
CA GLN A 496 -12.52 -5.20 16.86
C GLN A 496 -13.81 -6.02 16.87
N VAL A 497 -13.72 -7.30 17.26
CA VAL A 497 -14.87 -8.20 17.33
C VAL A 497 -15.86 -7.75 18.41
N HIS A 498 -15.37 -7.27 19.55
CA HIS A 498 -16.21 -6.71 20.61
C HIS A 498 -16.99 -5.49 20.12
N THR A 499 -16.29 -4.54 19.47
CA THR A 499 -16.89 -3.33 18.91
C THR A 499 -17.93 -3.66 17.86
N GLU A 500 -17.64 -4.61 16.96
CA GLU A 500 -18.60 -5.06 15.95
C GLU A 500 -19.86 -5.67 16.60
N ARG A 501 -19.68 -6.57 17.57
CA ARG A 501 -20.80 -7.18 18.31
C ARG A 501 -21.62 -6.15 19.08
N PHE A 502 -20.96 -5.15 19.66
CA PHE A 502 -21.64 -4.04 20.34
C PHE A 502 -22.50 -3.24 19.36
N LEU A 503 -21.95 -2.88 18.20
CA LEU A 503 -22.70 -2.17 17.16
C LEU A 503 -23.88 -3.00 16.65
N LEU A 504 -23.66 -4.30 16.36
CA LEU A 504 -24.73 -5.21 15.95
C LEU A 504 -25.85 -5.30 17.00
N ALA A 505 -25.51 -5.45 18.27
CA ALA A 505 -26.50 -5.46 19.35
C ALA A 505 -27.28 -4.14 19.43
N ALA A 506 -26.60 -3.00 19.26
CA ALA A 506 -27.22 -1.68 19.26
C ALA A 506 -28.23 -1.50 18.10
N THR A 507 -28.02 -2.13 16.93
CA THR A 507 -29.01 -2.08 15.83
C THR A 507 -30.32 -2.83 16.12
N ALA A 508 -30.28 -3.84 16.98
CA ALA A 508 -31.46 -4.63 17.36
C ALA A 508 -32.25 -3.98 18.51
N ALA A 509 -31.62 -3.07 19.26
CA ALA A 509 -32.24 -2.41 20.39
C ALA A 509 -33.41 -1.49 19.97
N ARG A 510 -34.47 -1.45 20.79
CA ARG A 510 -35.70 -0.66 20.58
C ARG A 510 -36.07 0.20 21.81
N ASP A 511 -35.08 0.47 22.64
CA ASP A 511 -35.16 1.24 23.87
C ASP A 511 -34.48 2.62 23.76
N GLY A 512 -34.26 3.08 22.53
CA GLY A 512 -33.83 4.45 22.22
C GLY A 512 -34.97 5.47 22.40
N ALA A 513 -34.64 6.75 22.26
CA ALA A 513 -35.64 7.82 22.31
C ALA A 513 -36.66 7.68 21.17
N ALA A 514 -37.94 7.81 21.50
CA ALA A 514 -39.03 7.78 20.53
C ALA A 514 -40.11 8.80 20.91
N LEU A 515 -40.62 9.50 19.90
CA LEU A 515 -41.81 10.32 20.02
C LEU A 515 -43.07 9.46 19.88
N PRO A 516 -44.15 9.77 20.61
CA PRO A 516 -45.46 9.23 20.32
C PRO A 516 -45.86 9.54 18.87
N VAL A 517 -46.50 8.58 18.19
CA VAL A 517 -46.96 8.74 16.78
C VAL A 517 -47.78 10.03 16.58
N ARG A 518 -48.59 10.41 17.58
CA ARG A 518 -49.35 11.67 17.58
C ARG A 518 -48.48 12.93 17.55
N ALA A 519 -47.35 12.93 18.27
CA ALA A 519 -46.43 14.06 18.33
C ALA A 519 -45.66 14.19 17.00
N ALA A 520 -45.21 13.07 16.44
CA ALA A 520 -44.55 13.04 15.13
C ALA A 520 -45.48 13.51 14.00
N ARG A 521 -46.77 13.14 14.02
CA ARG A 521 -47.76 13.65 13.04
C ARG A 521 -47.96 15.15 13.17
N ARG A 522 -48.20 15.64 14.39
CA ARG A 522 -48.37 17.08 14.66
C ARG A 522 -47.16 17.90 14.21
N PHE A 523 -45.95 17.36 14.37
CA PHE A 523 -44.74 18.00 13.87
C PHE A 523 -44.73 18.12 12.33
N LEU A 524 -45.06 17.04 11.62
CA LEU A 524 -45.14 17.05 10.16
C LEU A 524 -46.22 18.01 9.63
N ASP A 525 -47.39 18.05 10.28
CA ASP A 525 -48.47 18.97 9.90
C ASP A 525 -48.01 20.43 10.06
N ARG A 526 -47.32 20.75 11.18
CA ARG A 526 -46.77 22.08 11.44
C ARG A 526 -45.71 22.50 10.42
N LEU A 527 -44.84 21.59 9.99
CA LEU A 527 -43.87 21.87 8.92
C LEU A 527 -44.59 22.31 7.64
N GLY A 528 -45.70 21.65 7.28
CA GLY A 528 -46.53 22.05 6.14
C GLY A 528 -47.14 23.45 6.29
N GLU A 529 -47.64 23.79 7.49
CA GLU A 529 -48.17 25.14 7.80
C GLU A 529 -47.10 26.24 7.69
N GLU A 530 -45.85 25.92 8.02
CA GLU A 530 -44.68 26.80 7.88
C GLU A 530 -44.15 26.89 6.43
N GLY A 531 -44.77 26.20 5.48
CA GLY A 531 -44.38 26.18 4.07
C GLY A 531 -43.23 25.22 3.74
N ILE A 532 -42.94 24.26 4.63
CA ILE A 532 -41.90 23.25 4.45
C ILE A 532 -42.56 21.97 3.93
N GLU A 533 -42.50 21.76 2.61
CA GLU A 533 -43.04 20.57 1.98
C GLU A 533 -42.01 19.43 1.93
N LEU A 534 -42.29 18.35 2.66
CA LEU A 534 -41.56 17.09 2.54
C LEU A 534 -42.26 16.18 1.53
N GLY A 535 -41.49 15.55 0.64
CA GLY A 535 -42.01 14.51 -0.24
C GLY A 535 -42.58 13.33 0.55
N VAL A 536 -43.47 12.54 -0.06
CA VAL A 536 -44.15 11.41 0.61
C VAL A 536 -43.17 10.45 1.29
N ASP A 537 -42.08 10.10 0.61
CA ASP A 537 -41.05 9.20 1.14
C ASP A 537 -40.23 9.86 2.27
N GLN A 538 -39.98 11.17 2.17
CA GLN A 538 -39.27 11.94 3.19
C GLN A 538 -40.11 12.07 4.47
N ALA A 539 -41.39 12.40 4.35
CA ALA A 539 -42.32 12.46 5.49
C ALA A 539 -42.49 11.07 6.15
N ALA A 540 -42.54 10.00 5.35
CA ALA A 540 -42.57 8.64 5.86
C ALA A 540 -41.29 8.28 6.63
N ALA A 541 -40.12 8.68 6.12
CA ALA A 541 -38.83 8.49 6.78
C ALA A 541 -38.75 9.28 8.10
N VAL A 542 -39.11 10.57 8.10
CA VAL A 542 -39.14 11.41 9.32
C VAL A 542 -40.04 10.78 10.38
N ARG A 543 -41.28 10.40 10.01
CA ARG A 543 -42.20 9.74 10.94
C ARG A 543 -41.66 8.41 11.45
N GLY A 544 -41.13 7.58 10.56
CA GLY A 544 -40.59 6.26 10.91
C GLY A 544 -39.49 6.38 11.95
N ILE A 545 -38.50 7.23 11.66
CA ILE A 545 -37.34 7.45 12.53
C ILE A 545 -37.74 8.09 13.87
N LEU A 546 -38.61 9.09 13.88
CA LEU A 546 -39.05 9.72 15.14
C LEU A 546 -39.81 8.77 16.07
N THR A 547 -40.39 7.68 15.55
CA THR A 547 -41.29 6.80 16.31
C THR A 547 -40.72 5.40 16.57
N SER A 548 -39.54 5.09 16.04
CA SER A 548 -39.06 3.70 15.99
C SER A 548 -38.55 3.16 17.32
N GLY A 549 -38.01 4.04 18.18
CA GLY A 549 -37.29 3.65 19.40
C GLY A 549 -35.98 2.92 19.13
N ALA A 550 -35.50 2.82 17.88
CA ALA A 550 -34.22 2.21 17.61
C ALA A 550 -33.07 3.11 18.10
N ARG A 551 -32.00 2.49 18.62
CA ARG A 551 -30.78 3.25 18.97
C ARG A 551 -29.98 3.68 17.74
N ILE A 552 -30.12 2.94 16.64
CA ILE A 552 -29.46 3.20 15.36
C ILE A 552 -30.51 3.10 14.25
N GLU A 553 -30.61 4.16 13.44
CA GLU A 553 -31.48 4.22 12.26
C GLU A 553 -30.66 4.45 11.01
N THR A 554 -31.07 3.83 9.90
CA THR A 554 -30.39 3.99 8.60
C THR A 554 -31.32 4.58 7.57
N LEU A 555 -31.09 5.84 7.21
CA LEU A 555 -31.78 6.51 6.11
C LEU A 555 -31.03 6.29 4.80
N VAL A 556 -31.66 5.57 3.86
CA VAL A 556 -31.10 5.32 2.52
C VAL A 556 -31.93 6.05 1.47
N GLY A 557 -31.29 6.92 0.69
CA GLY A 557 -31.94 7.63 -0.41
C GLY A 557 -30.97 7.88 -1.57
N PRO A 558 -31.44 7.85 -2.84
CA PRO A 558 -30.62 8.19 -4.01
C PRO A 558 -29.98 9.59 -3.90
N ALA A 559 -28.93 9.85 -4.69
CA ALA A 559 -28.33 11.18 -4.75
C ALA A 559 -29.38 12.23 -5.16
N GLY A 560 -29.31 13.44 -4.57
CA GLY A 560 -30.24 14.54 -4.87
C GLY A 560 -31.65 14.43 -4.26
N THR A 561 -31.98 13.37 -3.52
CA THR A 561 -33.34 13.16 -2.95
C THR A 561 -33.62 13.89 -1.64
N GLY A 562 -32.81 14.91 -1.29
CA GLY A 562 -33.03 15.72 -0.08
C GLY A 562 -32.76 15.01 1.25
N LYS A 563 -31.78 14.09 1.32
CA LYS A 563 -31.41 13.39 2.57
C LYS A 563 -31.00 14.37 3.68
N SER A 564 -30.18 15.37 3.36
CA SER A 564 -29.74 16.38 4.33
C SER A 564 -30.92 17.19 4.86
N PHE A 565 -31.87 17.52 3.99
CA PHE A 565 -33.13 18.17 4.36
C PHE A 565 -33.97 17.33 5.34
N VAL A 566 -34.05 16.01 5.13
CA VAL A 566 -34.70 15.08 6.07
C VAL A 566 -33.97 15.06 7.42
N VAL A 567 -32.64 15.09 7.43
CA VAL A 567 -31.83 15.19 8.66
C VAL A 567 -32.08 16.51 9.39
N GLY A 568 -32.17 17.64 8.67
CA GLY A 568 -32.56 18.94 9.23
C GLY A 568 -33.94 18.91 9.89
N ALA A 569 -34.94 18.32 9.22
CA ALA A 569 -36.28 18.14 9.78
C ALA A 569 -36.27 17.26 11.04
N LEU A 570 -35.49 16.17 11.05
CA LEU A 570 -35.30 15.32 12.23
C LEU A 570 -34.64 16.08 13.38
N ALA A 571 -33.59 16.87 13.10
CA ALA A 571 -32.90 17.67 14.10
C ALA A 571 -33.86 18.67 14.74
N ARG A 572 -34.68 19.36 13.94
CA ARG A 572 -35.72 20.28 14.43
C ARG A 572 -36.74 19.59 15.33
N ALA A 573 -37.16 18.37 14.99
CA ALA A 573 -38.10 17.62 15.84
C ALA A 573 -37.47 17.23 17.19
N TRP A 574 -36.23 16.75 17.18
CA TRP A 574 -35.54 16.32 18.41
C TRP A 574 -35.21 17.47 19.35
N THR A 575 -35.01 18.69 18.83
CA THR A 575 -34.75 19.90 19.64
C THR A 575 -36.02 20.68 19.99
N ASP A 576 -37.19 20.29 19.51
CA ASP A 576 -38.45 20.97 19.79
C ASP A 576 -38.98 20.59 21.19
N PRO A 577 -38.98 21.52 22.17
CA PRO A 577 -39.45 21.24 23.52
C PRO A 577 -40.93 20.83 23.58
N THR A 578 -41.75 21.29 22.62
CA THR A 578 -43.20 21.00 22.58
C THR A 578 -43.53 19.56 22.19
N LEU A 579 -42.54 18.80 21.71
CA LEU A 579 -42.70 17.41 21.32
C LEU A 579 -42.33 16.42 22.43
N HIS A 580 -41.64 16.87 23.47
CA HIS A 580 -41.09 16.05 24.57
C HIS A 580 -41.90 16.11 25.87
N ASP A 581 -43.14 16.62 25.82
CA ASP A 581 -44.02 16.65 26.98
C ASP A 581 -44.36 15.25 27.47
N ARG A 582 -44.18 15.01 28.79
CA ARG A 582 -44.52 13.73 29.40
C ARG A 582 -46.04 13.54 29.44
N ALA A 583 -46.48 12.33 29.12
CA ALA A 583 -47.91 12.00 28.99
C ALA A 583 -48.71 12.09 30.31
N ASP A 584 -48.03 12.19 31.45
CA ASP A 584 -48.56 12.25 32.82
C ASP A 584 -48.63 13.69 33.39
N GLY A 585 -48.34 14.72 32.59
CA GLY A 585 -48.47 16.12 33.01
C GLY A 585 -47.37 16.62 33.95
N GLY A 586 -46.31 15.81 34.17
CA GLY A 586 -45.17 16.11 35.04
C GLY A 586 -44.07 16.97 34.43
N GLY A 587 -44.43 17.98 33.62
CA GLY A 587 -43.50 18.91 32.95
C GLY A 587 -42.87 18.38 31.66
N SER A 588 -42.16 19.27 30.96
CA SER A 588 -41.41 18.95 29.73
C SER A 588 -40.26 17.99 30.05
N GLY A 589 -40.14 16.88 29.33
CA GLY A 589 -38.95 16.04 29.37
C GLY A 589 -37.70 16.83 28.95
N PRO A 590 -36.48 16.33 29.25
CA PRO A 590 -35.26 16.99 28.79
C PRO A 590 -35.27 17.08 27.26
N VAL A 591 -35.08 18.28 26.73
CA VAL A 591 -34.95 18.53 25.28
C VAL A 591 -33.68 17.84 24.81
N GLY A 592 -33.79 17.02 23.76
CA GLY A 592 -32.65 16.32 23.19
C GLY A 592 -31.65 17.30 22.58
N ARG A 593 -30.35 17.05 22.77
CA ARG A 593 -29.30 17.67 21.94
C ARG A 593 -29.03 16.81 20.72
N VAL A 594 -28.82 17.48 19.60
CA VAL A 594 -28.56 16.86 18.31
C VAL A 594 -27.20 17.33 17.81
N PHE A 595 -26.31 16.38 17.58
CA PHE A 595 -24.99 16.65 16.98
C PHE A 595 -24.95 16.13 15.55
N GLY A 596 -24.52 16.98 14.62
CA GLY A 596 -24.21 16.59 13.24
C GLY A 596 -22.77 16.10 13.13
N LEU A 597 -22.55 14.86 12.72
CA LEU A 597 -21.22 14.31 12.50
C LEU A 597 -21.06 13.92 11.03
N ALA A 598 -19.98 14.38 10.40
CA ALA A 598 -19.70 14.06 9.01
C ALA A 598 -18.25 13.58 8.81
N THR A 599 -18.03 12.76 7.79
CA THR A 599 -16.69 12.23 7.48
C THR A 599 -15.80 13.24 6.74
N SER A 600 -16.39 14.31 6.19
CA SER A 600 -15.67 15.37 5.47
C SER A 600 -16.11 16.77 5.89
N GLN A 601 -15.28 17.76 5.58
CA GLN A 601 -15.60 19.16 5.87
C GLN A 601 -16.77 19.67 5.02
N MET A 602 -16.82 19.33 3.72
CA MET A 602 -17.94 19.68 2.86
C MET A 602 -19.28 19.11 3.36
N ALA A 603 -19.29 17.85 3.81
CA ALA A 603 -20.49 17.26 4.39
C ALA A 603 -20.87 17.89 5.74
N THR A 604 -19.87 18.38 6.50
CA THR A 604 -20.12 19.17 7.71
C THR A 604 -20.84 20.47 7.38
N GLU A 605 -20.37 21.20 6.35
CA GLU A 605 -21.01 22.45 5.90
C GLU A 605 -22.43 22.24 5.41
N VAL A 606 -22.70 21.11 4.73
CA VAL A 606 -24.07 20.72 4.35
C VAL A 606 -24.96 20.54 5.58
N LEU A 607 -24.51 19.82 6.61
CA LEU A 607 -25.28 19.66 7.85
C LEU A 607 -25.48 20.97 8.60
N SER A 608 -24.46 21.83 8.66
CA SER A 608 -24.58 23.18 9.23
C SER A 608 -25.58 24.04 8.47
N GLY A 609 -25.63 23.93 7.15
CA GLY A 609 -26.61 24.62 6.30
C GLY A 609 -28.06 24.18 6.57
N GLU A 610 -28.26 22.96 7.05
CA GLU A 610 -29.56 22.43 7.51
C GLU A 610 -29.88 22.78 8.97
N GLY A 611 -29.01 23.57 9.64
CA GLY A 611 -29.22 24.09 10.99
C GLY A 611 -28.73 23.19 12.12
N LEU A 612 -27.87 22.21 11.85
CA LEU A 612 -27.24 21.37 12.88
C LEU A 612 -25.93 21.99 13.39
N ASP A 613 -25.66 21.83 14.69
CA ASP A 613 -24.30 21.97 15.22
C ASP A 613 -23.47 20.78 14.70
N ALA A 614 -22.74 20.99 13.60
CA ALA A 614 -22.04 19.94 12.89
C ALA A 614 -20.51 20.00 13.02
N ARG A 615 -19.86 18.83 13.05
CA ARG A 615 -18.40 18.71 13.06
C ARG A 615 -17.93 17.51 12.25
N ASN A 616 -16.72 17.61 11.70
CA ASN A 616 -16.01 16.45 11.18
C ASN A 616 -15.76 15.45 12.32
N VAL A 617 -16.03 14.16 12.10
CA VAL A 617 -15.82 13.06 13.06
C VAL A 617 -14.42 13.08 13.67
N ALA A 618 -13.37 13.35 12.88
CA ALA A 618 -12.00 13.40 13.39
C ALA A 618 -11.80 14.55 14.40
N ALA A 619 -12.35 15.74 14.09
CA ALA A 619 -12.29 16.89 14.99
C ALA A 619 -13.16 16.67 16.25
N TRP A 620 -14.29 15.99 16.10
CA TRP A 620 -15.15 15.62 17.22
C TRP A 620 -14.48 14.60 18.14
N LEU A 621 -13.87 13.54 17.60
CA LEU A 621 -13.13 12.54 18.40
C LEU A 621 -11.98 13.19 19.17
N ALA A 622 -11.18 14.04 18.51
CA ALA A 622 -10.12 14.80 19.18
C ALA A 622 -10.66 15.71 20.30
N THR A 623 -11.90 16.20 20.17
CA THR A 623 -12.57 16.98 21.21
C THR A 623 -13.00 16.09 22.37
N GLN A 624 -13.58 14.92 22.11
CA GLN A 624 -13.93 13.95 23.15
C GLN A 624 -12.68 13.48 23.92
N ASP A 625 -11.56 13.26 23.24
CA ASP A 625 -10.30 12.91 23.88
C ASP A 625 -9.81 14.02 24.83
N ARG A 626 -9.90 15.30 24.41
CA ARG A 626 -9.56 16.43 25.28
C ARG A 626 -10.48 16.53 26.49
N LEU A 627 -11.78 16.31 26.30
CA LEU A 627 -12.77 16.28 27.39
C LEU A 627 -12.51 15.13 28.37
N HIS A 628 -12.13 13.95 27.86
CA HIS A 628 -11.85 12.77 28.66
C HIS A 628 -10.54 12.89 29.45
N THR A 629 -9.50 13.44 28.82
CA THR A 629 -8.15 13.58 29.41
C THR A 629 -7.98 14.84 30.28
N GLY A 630 -9.01 15.67 30.42
CA GLY A 630 -8.96 16.91 31.20
C GLY A 630 -8.13 18.03 30.56
N ARG A 631 -7.79 17.92 29.27
CA ARG A 631 -7.11 18.97 28.48
C ARG A 631 -8.13 19.86 27.75
N THR A 632 -9.23 20.14 28.43
CA THR A 632 -10.42 20.78 27.88
C THR A 632 -10.16 22.24 27.53
N ARG A 633 -10.67 22.67 26.37
CA ARG A 633 -10.78 24.08 25.98
C ARG A 633 -12.21 24.57 26.19
N ASP A 634 -12.43 25.87 26.35
CA ASP A 634 -13.77 26.42 26.59
C ASP A 634 -14.79 26.04 25.50
N GLU A 635 -14.34 25.91 24.25
CA GLU A 635 -15.13 25.47 23.09
C GLU A 635 -15.53 23.98 23.12
N ASP A 636 -14.82 23.15 23.90
CA ASP A 636 -15.03 21.70 23.93
C ASP A 636 -16.29 21.33 24.74
N GLU A 637 -16.65 22.15 25.74
CA GLU A 637 -17.80 21.89 26.63
C GLU A 637 -19.14 21.85 25.87
N ALA A 638 -19.26 22.60 24.78
CA ALA A 638 -20.44 22.56 23.91
C ALA A 638 -20.69 21.15 23.31
N TRP A 639 -19.64 20.34 23.21
CA TRP A 639 -19.66 18.99 22.62
C TRP A 639 -19.63 17.87 23.65
N ARG A 640 -19.77 18.17 24.95
CA ARG A 640 -19.78 17.17 26.02
C ARG A 640 -21.03 16.30 25.93
N LEU A 641 -20.84 14.99 26.14
CA LEU A 641 -21.92 14.00 26.11
C LEU A 641 -22.68 13.99 27.43
N GLY A 642 -24.00 14.00 27.37
CA GLY A 642 -24.89 13.82 28.52
C GLY A 642 -25.98 12.77 28.25
N GLU A 643 -26.78 12.44 29.27
CA GLU A 643 -27.95 11.57 29.09
C GLU A 643 -28.94 12.20 28.09
N GLY A 644 -29.46 11.41 27.13
CA GLY A 644 -30.40 11.88 26.10
C GLY A 644 -29.77 12.50 24.84
N THR A 645 -28.48 12.30 24.61
CA THR A 645 -27.79 12.80 23.40
C THR A 645 -28.08 11.93 22.16
N CYS A 646 -28.53 12.56 21.07
CA CYS A 646 -28.75 11.89 19.78
C CYS A 646 -27.70 12.30 18.74
N TRP A 647 -27.26 11.35 17.93
CA TRP A 647 -26.21 11.50 16.92
C TRP A 647 -26.78 11.30 15.52
N TRP A 648 -26.43 12.20 14.59
CA TRP A 648 -26.61 11.94 13.16
C TRP A 648 -25.25 11.88 12.50
N SER A 649 -24.95 10.74 11.90
CA SER A 649 -23.78 10.60 11.04
C SER A 649 -24.23 10.52 9.59
N THR A 650 -23.70 11.39 8.73
CA THR A 650 -23.83 11.23 7.29
C THR A 650 -22.52 10.67 6.73
N SER A 651 -22.55 9.43 6.27
CA SER A 651 -21.50 8.92 5.38
C SER A 651 -21.89 9.26 3.95
N PRO A 652 -21.00 9.84 3.13
CA PRO A 652 -21.10 9.67 1.70
C PRO A 652 -20.97 8.15 1.45
N ARG A 653 -22.06 7.49 1.04
CA ARG A 653 -22.03 6.09 0.63
C ARG A 653 -21.29 5.99 -0.66
#